data_AF-A0A7X8GCG1-F1
#
_entry.id   AF-A0A7X8GCG1-F1
#
_cell.length_a   1.000
_cell.length_b   1.000
_cell.length_c   1.000
_cell.angle_alpha   90.00
_cell.angle_beta   90.00
_cell.angle_gamma   90.00
#
_symmetry.space_group_name_H-M   'P 1'
#
loop_
_entity.id
_entity.type
_entity.pdbx_description
1 polymer ?
#
loop_
_entity_poly.entity_id
_entity_poly.type
_entity_poly.pdbx_seq_one_letter_code
_entity_poly.pdbx_strand_id
1 'polypeptide(L)'
;MSSQVFSQINTGGTPKVPFGSNSRYEYGIMPTNLPSGGTYGQSQDAASAYNTWKTTYVESCSGGRFRVKFDTPGETVSEGIAYGMLLSVYAADKALFDGLWAYYKQFRNGNGVMDWKINGCNGGVASSGGATDAELDAAMALIIASEQWNSTTYRNDAITLIKTVKNTEMHTNGQTLNGDQWGNQNTCRNPSYQSPAYYKQYALVDTDNASFWGTTAINAASTLLLANRNSTSGLVSNWCDNNGNENTCGNTGSGANGYGADACRAPWRTAVDYLWHGNAACAASKDINTKLTAFVNGYEGQMKGPLSNRNVSNPSSGSYINGSYATFALPPMTSSSAQSSLNKCYTAVVGLSGSDYYFNATVRCLTLFVLTGNFWAPGASGVVFPPTVTKAETNGTGTRITLTTNKTLQTSSVTASTFTLYLNNVAQSNGISSVSISGETITLNIATAAIPQPGQTITLSYSGSGDIKSSEGATMEAFTKREVLNLLEGNETILDDCEDGNELNNVGGIWFTFNDQKDQEGACQSGSKSTVTPLTSSSNPFVMSSSGYNSDYAVKATYTLGTNYTPYDGGSCASWTNPAYIGIGTWVDKVETNTMDWTSGIGVKFWYKGPACAFQVIIEEVEDYCFHKKDIPASANWTEVTVLWSDLAQPTWGVQKTFSAKHVQKLQWQYEKGNSADNGTIWIDDVRILNMPPVPLTSMTIGVHPDSKVTDPLNLKIDETDTLELAITTQPTNASYPVVFWSSSDETVAEIDYLGRVFPKGYGETTITARSKMHQSITATYTVKVPAPSVPPTGISFSPTSYTIPVGTTDMLLPIFAPIGVTETDVTWSSSNSTIASVNATGVVTGVSVGGPVTITATSKTKTNVKGTATVMVVGVGVDEITVDKNPITMTIGESETVTATVLPANATNKSVAWSTTNSAIATVTNGVIASQGVGSCTIRVTSNDNSSKYVDIPVTVKPIAVTSVSVTPKTVSLVDKASTTLSATVLPSGAEQGVSWSSANTNIATVANGIVTATGVGSTTITVTSTSDNTKSDICVVTVTPKLVESITLNHTTRSLIINETATLTATVSPANATDPTYVWKSSNEAVATVNSSGVVTALAEGTANITATANDASGKVGICVVTVSPRLVTSISVLPATLSLVINESSNPLTATVSPANATDPTYVWQSSNTAVATVNSSGVVTALAQGTANITATANDASGKVG
;
A
#
# COMPACT_ATOMS: atom_id res chain seq x y z
N MET A 1 28.32 14.26 14.66
CA MET A 1 27.10 15.07 14.46
C MET A 1 25.89 14.13 14.52
N SER A 2 25.00 14.42 15.47
CA SER A 2 23.64 13.90 15.74
C SER A 2 23.24 12.49 15.29
N SER A 3 23.14 11.58 16.27
CA SER A 3 22.40 10.30 16.23
C SER A 3 20.86 10.47 16.20
N GLN A 4 20.34 11.66 15.93
CA GLN A 4 18.91 12.00 15.94
C GLN A 4 18.29 12.20 14.55
N VAL A 5 19.01 11.98 13.45
CA VAL A 5 18.54 12.43 12.10
C VAL A 5 17.76 11.37 11.31
N PHE A 6 17.70 10.10 11.74
CA PHE A 6 17.12 9.03 10.88
C PHE A 6 15.95 8.22 11.46
N SER A 7 15.48 8.48 12.69
CA SER A 7 14.47 7.67 13.39
C SER A 7 13.00 7.96 13.00
N GLN A 8 12.69 8.17 11.73
CA GLN A 8 11.40 8.74 11.34
C GLN A 8 10.64 7.90 10.29
N ILE A 9 10.25 6.69 10.69
CA ILE A 9 9.06 6.02 10.12
C ILE A 9 7.83 6.90 10.44
N ASN A 10 6.85 6.98 9.54
CA ASN A 10 5.64 7.83 9.66
C ASN A 10 5.91 9.34 9.69
N THR A 11 6.63 9.89 8.71
CA THR A 11 6.88 11.34 8.61
C THR A 11 6.85 11.92 7.20
N GLY A 12 6.60 13.24 7.15
CA GLY A 12 6.44 14.01 5.94
C GLY A 12 5.03 13.88 5.38
N GLY A 13 4.20 14.90 5.62
CA GLY A 13 2.78 14.86 5.30
C GLY A 13 1.96 14.02 6.30
N THR A 14 0.67 13.87 6.00
CA THR A 14 -0.26 13.06 6.79
C THR A 14 -0.38 11.67 6.12
N PRO A 15 0.39 10.65 6.55
CA PRO A 15 0.37 9.34 5.92
C PRO A 15 -1.02 8.70 6.03
N LYS A 16 -1.52 8.17 4.91
CA LYS A 16 -2.84 7.53 4.83
C LYS A 16 -2.86 6.11 5.39
N VAL A 17 -1.78 5.36 5.18
CA VAL A 17 -1.55 4.08 5.86
C VAL A 17 -0.28 4.20 6.69
N PRO A 18 -0.35 4.69 7.94
CA PRO A 18 0.81 4.73 8.80
C PRO A 18 1.44 3.33 8.92
N PHE A 19 2.76 3.24 8.83
CA PHE A 19 3.48 2.01 9.17
C PHE A 19 3.17 1.61 10.61
N GLY A 20 2.90 0.32 10.84
CA GLY A 20 2.35 -0.16 12.12
C GLY A 20 0.84 -0.35 12.11
N SER A 21 0.13 0.05 11.03
CA SER A 21 -1.31 -0.19 10.90
C SER A 21 -1.66 -1.68 10.77
N ASN A 22 -0.69 -2.55 10.44
CA ASN A 22 -0.84 -4.00 10.30
C ASN A 22 -2.04 -4.38 9.41
N SER A 23 -2.02 -3.91 8.17
CA SER A 23 -3.08 -4.18 7.20
C SER A 23 -3.17 -5.68 6.94
N ARG A 24 -4.21 -6.32 7.47
CA ARG A 24 -4.48 -7.72 7.17
C ARG A 24 -4.77 -7.85 5.68
N TYR A 25 -4.05 -8.73 4.99
CA TYR A 25 -4.35 -9.04 3.60
C TYR A 25 -5.76 -9.62 3.47
N GLU A 26 -6.42 -9.28 2.37
CA GLU A 26 -7.74 -9.81 2.05
C GLU A 26 -7.69 -11.34 1.86
N TYR A 27 -6.59 -11.86 1.30
CA TYR A 27 -6.36 -13.27 1.07
C TYR A 27 -5.14 -13.79 1.83
N GLY A 28 -5.18 -15.06 2.20
CA GLY A 28 -4.07 -15.73 2.90
C GLY A 28 -4.11 -15.58 4.41
N ILE A 29 -2.97 -15.85 5.04
CA ILE A 29 -2.76 -15.81 6.49
C ILE A 29 -1.51 -14.99 6.83
N MET A 30 -1.48 -14.42 8.03
CA MET A 30 -0.30 -13.75 8.60
C MET A 30 0.28 -14.60 9.74
N PRO A 31 1.56 -14.44 10.10
CA PRO A 31 2.10 -15.06 11.31
C PRO A 31 1.26 -14.67 12.53
N THR A 32 0.99 -15.62 13.42
CA THR A 32 0.27 -15.34 14.68
C THR A 32 1.20 -15.09 15.86
N ASN A 33 2.50 -15.26 15.65
CA ASN A 33 3.56 -14.99 16.63
C ASN A 33 4.28 -13.65 16.40
N LEU A 34 3.57 -12.65 15.84
CA LEU A 34 4.06 -11.28 15.74
C LEU A 34 4.28 -10.67 17.13
N PRO A 35 5.21 -9.70 17.29
CA PRO A 35 5.47 -9.05 18.56
C PRO A 35 4.22 -8.35 19.10
N SER A 36 4.01 -8.40 20.41
CA SER A 36 2.85 -7.77 21.07
C SER A 36 3.14 -6.37 21.63
N GLY A 37 4.36 -5.83 21.43
CA GLY A 37 4.79 -4.54 21.98
C GLY A 37 5.90 -3.86 21.16
N GLY A 38 6.34 -2.69 21.61
CA GLY A 38 7.25 -1.80 20.86
C GLY A 38 6.52 -0.61 20.23
N THR A 39 7.26 0.38 19.74
CA THR A 39 6.73 1.62 19.14
C THR A 39 5.75 1.35 17.99
N TYR A 40 5.94 0.24 17.25
CA TYR A 40 5.12 -0.09 16.08
C TYR A 40 4.30 -1.38 16.26
N GLY A 41 4.08 -1.85 17.50
CA GLY A 41 3.26 -3.02 17.81
C GLY A 41 3.70 -4.29 17.07
N GLN A 42 2.77 -4.95 16.37
CA GLN A 42 3.04 -6.17 15.59
C GLN A 42 4.03 -5.95 14.42
N SER A 43 4.30 -4.70 14.03
CA SER A 43 5.30 -4.36 13.01
C SER A 43 6.69 -4.09 13.60
N GLN A 44 6.92 -4.27 14.90
CA GLN A 44 8.15 -3.83 15.56
C GLN A 44 9.42 -4.46 14.94
N ASP A 45 9.37 -5.73 14.57
CA ASP A 45 10.53 -6.39 13.93
C ASP A 45 10.81 -5.84 12.52
N ALA A 46 9.75 -5.54 11.75
CA ALA A 46 9.86 -4.91 10.45
C ALA A 46 10.41 -3.47 10.56
N ALA A 47 9.94 -2.68 11.54
CA ALA A 47 10.48 -1.35 11.83
C ALA A 47 11.96 -1.41 12.19
N SER A 48 12.35 -2.38 13.02
CA SER A 48 13.74 -2.55 13.46
C SER A 48 14.65 -2.92 12.28
N ALA A 49 14.17 -3.81 11.38
CA ALA A 49 14.86 -4.14 10.14
C ALA A 49 15.01 -2.92 9.21
N TYR A 50 13.95 -2.14 9.02
CA TYR A 50 13.98 -0.92 8.21
C TYR A 50 14.96 0.13 8.75
N ASN A 51 14.91 0.42 10.05
CA ASN A 51 15.81 1.39 10.67
C ASN A 51 17.28 0.96 10.57
N THR A 52 17.55 -0.34 10.73
CA THR A 52 18.89 -0.90 10.53
C THR A 52 19.34 -0.76 9.08
N TRP A 53 18.49 -1.15 8.12
CA TRP A 53 18.76 -1.01 6.69
C TRP A 53 19.01 0.46 6.31
N LYS A 54 18.12 1.37 6.70
CA LYS A 54 18.21 2.80 6.40
C LYS A 54 19.50 3.39 6.94
N THR A 55 19.82 3.13 8.20
CA THR A 55 21.05 3.65 8.84
C THR A 55 22.31 3.09 8.17
N THR A 56 22.27 1.85 7.69
CA THR A 56 23.44 1.16 7.14
C THR A 56 23.69 1.51 5.67
N TYR A 57 22.64 1.56 4.85
CA TYR A 57 22.77 1.58 3.39
C TYR A 57 22.34 2.89 2.74
N VAL A 58 21.54 3.74 3.40
CA VAL A 58 21.13 5.02 2.82
C VAL A 58 22.23 6.07 3.02
N GLU A 59 22.53 6.81 1.96
CA GLU A 59 23.44 7.95 1.97
C GLU A 59 22.72 9.21 1.47
N SER A 60 22.89 10.32 2.18
CA SER A 60 22.39 11.63 1.78
C SER A 60 23.30 12.27 0.72
N CYS A 61 22.70 12.79 -0.33
CA CYS A 61 23.37 13.46 -1.44
C CYS A 61 23.01 14.96 -1.46
N SER A 62 23.76 15.75 -2.22
CA SER A 62 23.46 17.18 -2.40
C SER A 62 22.10 17.38 -3.09
N GLY A 63 21.42 18.49 -2.80
CA GLY A 63 20.13 18.83 -3.41
C GLY A 63 18.94 18.04 -2.86
N GLY A 64 19.03 17.49 -1.65
CA GLY A 64 17.93 16.73 -1.03
C GLY A 64 17.72 15.33 -1.60
N ARG A 65 18.68 14.84 -2.40
CA ARG A 65 18.67 13.47 -2.95
C ARG A 65 19.16 12.47 -1.91
N PHE A 66 18.73 11.22 -2.03
CA PHE A 66 19.26 10.09 -1.29
C PHE A 66 19.62 8.98 -2.26
N ARG A 67 20.60 8.15 -1.89
CA ARG A 67 20.91 6.92 -2.63
C ARG A 67 20.99 5.73 -1.68
N VAL A 68 20.94 4.53 -2.25
CA VAL A 68 21.21 3.26 -1.55
C VAL A 68 22.58 2.76 -1.97
N LYS A 69 23.47 2.55 -1.01
CA LYS A 69 24.82 2.00 -1.23
C LYS A 69 24.72 0.53 -1.64
N PHE A 70 25.45 0.15 -2.69
CA PHE A 70 25.66 -1.23 -3.08
C PHE A 70 26.70 -1.91 -2.17
N ASP A 71 26.94 -3.22 -2.35
CA ASP A 71 27.97 -3.95 -1.60
C ASP A 71 29.37 -3.35 -1.79
N THR A 72 29.63 -2.78 -2.96
CA THR A 72 30.69 -1.78 -3.14
C THR A 72 30.15 -0.42 -2.67
N PRO A 73 30.56 0.14 -1.52
CA PRO A 73 29.86 1.29 -0.92
C PRO A 73 29.89 2.57 -1.77
N GLY A 74 30.86 2.68 -2.69
CA GLY A 74 30.98 3.76 -3.66
C GLY A 74 30.04 3.64 -4.86
N GLU A 75 29.28 2.56 -4.99
CA GLU A 75 28.38 2.30 -6.11
C GLU A 75 26.92 2.26 -5.63
N THR A 76 25.99 2.40 -6.57
CA THR A 76 24.54 2.27 -6.41
C THR A 76 24.00 1.56 -7.63
N VAL A 77 23.01 0.69 -7.44
CA VAL A 77 22.26 0.06 -8.55
C VAL A 77 20.81 0.55 -8.55
N SER A 78 20.18 0.61 -9.73
CA SER A 78 18.77 1.02 -9.87
C SER A 78 17.85 0.13 -9.04
N GLU A 79 18.12 -1.17 -8.97
CA GLU A 79 17.44 -2.15 -8.10
C GLU A 79 17.39 -1.65 -6.65
N GLY A 80 18.53 -1.24 -6.10
CA GLY A 80 18.65 -0.76 -4.73
C GLY A 80 17.88 0.55 -4.50
N ILE A 81 17.84 1.45 -5.49
CA ILE A 81 17.02 2.67 -5.42
C ILE A 81 15.54 2.32 -5.40
N ALA A 82 15.08 1.43 -6.29
CA ALA A 82 13.69 1.02 -6.37
C ALA A 82 13.23 0.28 -5.10
N TYR A 83 14.05 -0.61 -4.54
CA TYR A 83 13.80 -1.22 -3.24
C TYR A 83 13.74 -0.18 -2.12
N GLY A 84 14.63 0.81 -2.13
CA GLY A 84 14.57 1.91 -1.17
C GLY A 84 13.29 2.72 -1.30
N MET A 85 12.80 2.95 -2.51
CA MET A 85 11.52 3.61 -2.76
C MET A 85 10.35 2.78 -2.20
N LEU A 86 10.32 1.47 -2.44
CA LEU A 86 9.32 0.58 -1.84
C LEU A 86 9.38 0.58 -0.30
N LEU A 87 10.56 0.42 0.28
CA LEU A 87 10.72 0.39 1.74
C LEU A 87 10.32 1.73 2.37
N SER A 88 10.77 2.86 1.80
CA SER A 88 10.46 4.19 2.35
C SER A 88 8.99 4.56 2.19
N VAL A 89 8.33 4.22 1.08
CA VAL A 89 6.91 4.53 0.90
C VAL A 89 6.03 3.74 1.86
N TYR A 90 6.30 2.44 2.03
CA TYR A 90 5.55 1.59 2.96
C TYR A 90 5.88 1.92 4.42
N ALA A 91 7.11 2.36 4.73
CA ALA A 91 7.49 2.92 6.03
C ALA A 91 6.92 4.33 6.28
N ALA A 92 6.18 4.89 5.32
CA ALA A 92 5.64 6.24 5.37
C ALA A 92 6.73 7.29 5.66
N ASP A 93 7.91 7.14 5.05
CA ASP A 93 9.09 8.00 5.19
C ASP A 93 9.26 8.86 3.93
N LYS A 94 8.47 9.94 3.88
CA LYS A 94 8.33 10.74 2.65
C LYS A 94 9.61 11.43 2.23
N ALA A 95 10.41 11.90 3.19
CA ALA A 95 11.65 12.61 2.89
C ALA A 95 12.67 11.69 2.20
N LEU A 96 12.80 10.45 2.67
CA LEU A 96 13.65 9.47 2.02
C LEU A 96 13.09 9.10 0.63
N PHE A 97 11.79 8.85 0.52
CA PHE A 97 11.15 8.53 -0.77
C PHE A 97 11.40 9.62 -1.82
N ASP A 98 11.16 10.88 -1.46
CA ASP A 98 11.35 12.02 -2.35
C ASP A 98 12.80 12.15 -2.83
N GLY A 99 13.78 11.98 -1.95
CA GLY A 99 15.17 12.08 -2.34
C GLY A 99 15.67 10.87 -3.14
N LEU A 100 15.16 9.66 -2.89
CA LEU A 100 15.44 8.48 -3.73
C LEU A 100 14.82 8.65 -5.12
N TRP A 101 13.60 9.18 -5.22
CA TRP A 101 12.97 9.48 -6.51
C TRP A 101 13.69 10.59 -7.27
N ALA A 102 14.18 11.62 -6.57
CA ALA A 102 15.01 12.66 -7.17
C ALA A 102 16.33 12.10 -7.70
N TYR A 103 16.94 11.13 -6.99
CA TYR A 103 18.13 10.43 -7.46
C TYR A 103 17.83 9.56 -8.69
N TYR A 104 16.72 8.80 -8.69
CA TYR A 104 16.27 8.04 -9.86
C TYR A 104 16.15 8.94 -11.10
N LYS A 105 15.44 10.06 -10.97
CA LYS A 105 15.23 11.00 -12.09
C LYS A 105 16.52 11.61 -12.63
N GLN A 106 17.52 11.85 -11.79
CA GLN A 106 18.81 12.39 -12.22
C GLN A 106 19.54 11.46 -13.18
N PHE A 107 19.48 10.15 -12.92
CA PHE A 107 20.24 9.15 -13.65
C PHE A 107 19.40 8.38 -14.66
N ARG A 108 18.34 9.01 -15.17
CA ARG A 108 17.59 8.48 -16.30
C ARG A 108 18.42 8.59 -17.58
N ASN A 109 18.41 7.52 -18.35
CA ASN A 109 19.01 7.49 -19.66
C ASN A 109 18.05 8.08 -20.73
N GLY A 110 18.46 8.03 -22.00
CA GLY A 110 17.70 8.58 -23.12
C GLY A 110 16.32 7.92 -23.35
N ASN A 111 16.11 6.71 -22.83
CA ASN A 111 14.83 5.99 -22.91
C ASN A 111 13.90 6.33 -21.74
N GLY A 112 14.35 7.12 -20.77
CA GLY A 112 13.53 7.59 -19.64
C GLY A 112 13.50 6.64 -18.43
N VAL A 113 14.26 5.54 -18.46
CA VAL A 113 14.51 4.62 -17.35
C VAL A 113 15.86 4.89 -16.70
N MET A 114 16.10 4.42 -15.47
CA MET A 114 17.34 4.73 -14.74
C MET A 114 18.48 3.81 -15.19
N ASP A 115 19.66 4.37 -15.47
CA ASP A 115 20.85 3.56 -15.71
C ASP A 115 21.16 2.67 -14.50
N TRP A 116 21.40 1.38 -14.74
CA TRP A 116 21.34 0.35 -13.71
C TRP A 116 22.49 0.43 -12.70
N LYS A 117 23.61 1.08 -13.03
CA LYS A 117 24.76 1.20 -12.13
C LYS A 117 25.41 2.59 -12.14
N ILE A 118 25.47 3.21 -10.97
CA ILE A 118 25.92 4.60 -10.76
C ILE A 118 27.06 4.66 -9.73
N ASN A 119 28.01 5.58 -9.93
CA ASN A 119 29.08 5.86 -8.98
C ASN A 119 28.63 6.91 -7.94
N GLY A 120 28.25 6.48 -6.74
CA GLY A 120 28.09 7.40 -5.60
C GLY A 120 27.00 8.48 -5.75
N CYS A 121 27.05 9.50 -4.90
CA CYS A 121 26.08 10.60 -4.92
C CYS A 121 26.23 11.56 -6.12
N ASN A 122 27.46 11.76 -6.60
CA ASN A 122 27.79 12.75 -7.64
C ASN A 122 28.70 12.18 -8.75
N GLY A 123 28.91 10.86 -8.80
CA GLY A 123 29.70 10.27 -9.87
C GLY A 123 28.84 9.98 -11.11
N GLY A 124 29.51 9.65 -12.21
CA GLY A 124 28.87 9.33 -13.47
C GLY A 124 28.25 7.93 -13.50
N VAL A 125 27.53 7.64 -14.58
CA VAL A 125 27.01 6.32 -14.92
C VAL A 125 28.20 5.34 -15.04
N ALA A 126 28.21 4.31 -14.18
CA ALA A 126 29.25 3.28 -14.20
C ALA A 126 28.98 2.24 -15.29
N SER A 127 27.71 1.94 -15.54
CA SER A 127 27.24 1.11 -16.65
C SER A 127 25.84 1.57 -17.05
N SER A 128 25.64 1.77 -18.35
CA SER A 128 24.39 2.28 -18.92
C SER A 128 23.38 1.16 -19.22
N GLY A 129 22.11 1.54 -19.34
CA GLY A 129 20.97 0.66 -19.60
C GLY A 129 20.12 0.46 -18.34
N GLY A 130 18.81 0.34 -18.49
CA GLY A 130 17.85 0.01 -17.44
C GLY A 130 17.93 -1.44 -17.00
N ALA A 131 17.25 -1.74 -15.89
CA ALA A 131 17.11 -3.08 -15.36
C ALA A 131 15.64 -3.29 -14.97
N THR A 132 14.92 -4.07 -15.79
CA THR A 132 13.44 -4.09 -15.78
C THR A 132 12.82 -4.28 -14.40
N ASP A 133 13.42 -5.06 -13.51
CA ASP A 133 12.95 -5.20 -12.12
C ASP A 133 12.94 -3.89 -11.33
N ALA A 134 14.00 -3.09 -11.44
CA ALA A 134 14.08 -1.78 -10.80
C ALA A 134 12.98 -0.83 -11.30
N GLU A 135 12.75 -0.82 -12.61
CA GLU A 135 11.71 -0.03 -13.25
C GLU A 135 10.31 -0.42 -12.78
N LEU A 136 10.03 -1.73 -12.66
CA LEU A 136 8.77 -2.24 -12.13
C LEU A 136 8.58 -1.82 -10.65
N ASP A 137 9.62 -1.99 -9.83
CA ASP A 137 9.55 -1.63 -8.42
C ASP A 137 9.38 -0.12 -8.19
N ALA A 138 10.08 0.71 -8.97
CA ALA A 138 9.96 2.17 -8.90
C ALA A 138 8.56 2.66 -9.32
N ALA A 139 8.01 2.10 -10.40
CA ALA A 139 6.65 2.40 -10.85
C ALA A 139 5.61 2.01 -9.78
N MET A 140 5.76 0.83 -9.18
CA MET A 140 4.88 0.38 -8.10
C MET A 140 4.99 1.28 -6.86
N ALA A 141 6.21 1.66 -6.48
CA ALA A 141 6.44 2.55 -5.34
C ALA A 141 5.79 3.93 -5.54
N LEU A 142 5.73 4.45 -6.78
CA LEU A 142 5.02 5.69 -7.11
C LEU A 142 3.49 5.56 -7.02
N ILE A 143 2.93 4.41 -7.39
CA ILE A 143 1.50 4.12 -7.16
C ILE A 143 1.21 4.18 -5.66
N ILE A 144 2.00 3.46 -4.85
CA ILE A 144 1.84 3.46 -3.40
C ILE A 144 2.05 4.86 -2.82
N ALA A 145 3.00 5.65 -3.33
CA ALA A 145 3.25 7.02 -2.87
C ALA A 145 2.07 7.94 -3.18
N SER A 146 1.44 7.77 -4.34
CA SER A 146 0.24 8.52 -4.70
C SER A 146 -0.91 8.27 -3.72
N GLU A 147 -1.02 7.06 -3.18
CA GLU A 147 -2.01 6.71 -2.15
C GLU A 147 -1.59 7.16 -0.76
N GLN A 148 -0.35 6.84 -0.37
CA GLN A 148 0.19 7.10 0.95
C GLN A 148 0.10 8.58 1.32
N TRP A 149 0.21 9.47 0.33
CA TRP A 149 0.19 10.91 0.51
C TRP A 149 -0.88 11.64 -0.32
N ASN A 150 -1.83 10.92 -0.94
CA ASN A 150 -2.90 11.48 -1.78
C ASN A 150 -2.37 12.50 -2.82
N SER A 151 -1.39 12.09 -3.62
CA SER A 151 -0.59 12.98 -4.47
C SER A 151 -0.77 12.65 -5.95
N THR A 152 -1.36 13.59 -6.69
CA THR A 152 -1.53 13.52 -8.15
C THR A 152 -0.20 13.59 -8.89
N THR A 153 0.82 14.25 -8.33
CA THR A 153 2.16 14.29 -8.91
C THR A 153 2.80 12.90 -8.96
N TYR A 154 2.77 12.13 -7.87
CA TYR A 154 3.31 10.76 -7.90
C TYR A 154 2.50 9.85 -8.81
N ARG A 155 1.18 10.08 -8.89
CA ARG A 155 0.32 9.35 -9.83
C ARG A 155 0.72 9.60 -11.28
N ASN A 156 0.97 10.85 -11.65
CA ASN A 156 1.41 11.21 -13.01
C ASN A 156 2.82 10.68 -13.31
N ASP A 157 3.72 10.74 -12.32
CA ASP A 157 5.05 10.12 -12.42
C ASP A 157 4.94 8.60 -12.61
N ALA A 158 4.03 7.92 -11.90
CA ALA A 158 3.76 6.49 -12.06
C ALA A 158 3.24 6.18 -13.48
N ILE A 159 2.22 6.89 -13.97
CA ILE A 159 1.67 6.71 -15.33
C ILE A 159 2.77 6.88 -16.37
N THR A 160 3.59 7.92 -16.23
CA THR A 160 4.68 8.20 -17.16
C THR A 160 5.69 7.05 -17.17
N LEU A 161 6.13 6.61 -15.99
CA LEU A 161 7.10 5.53 -15.90
C LEU A 161 6.52 4.20 -16.40
N ILE A 162 5.28 3.85 -16.06
CA ILE A 162 4.62 2.62 -16.54
C ILE A 162 4.56 2.60 -18.08
N LYS A 163 4.19 3.72 -18.71
CA LYS A 163 4.19 3.84 -20.17
C LYS A 163 5.59 3.68 -20.75
N THR A 164 6.61 4.27 -20.11
CA THR A 164 8.01 4.07 -20.49
C THR A 164 8.40 2.60 -20.40
N VAL A 165 8.14 1.93 -19.26
CA VAL A 165 8.45 0.51 -19.06
C VAL A 165 7.80 -0.36 -20.13
N LYS A 166 6.51 -0.15 -20.46
CA LYS A 166 5.84 -0.87 -21.55
C LYS A 166 6.60 -0.73 -22.87
N ASN A 167 7.11 0.46 -23.18
CA ASN A 167 7.70 0.75 -24.48
C ASN A 167 9.17 0.37 -24.58
N THR A 168 9.89 0.31 -23.45
CA THR A 168 11.36 0.16 -23.44
C THR A 168 11.83 -1.10 -22.74
N GLU A 169 11.09 -1.60 -21.74
CA GLU A 169 11.49 -2.72 -20.87
C GLU A 169 10.65 -3.98 -21.08
N MET A 170 9.60 -3.89 -21.90
CA MET A 170 8.70 -5.01 -22.19
C MET A 170 8.74 -5.36 -23.67
N HIS A 171 8.74 -6.66 -23.96
CA HIS A 171 8.51 -7.16 -25.31
C HIS A 171 7.02 -7.00 -25.67
N THR A 172 6.71 -6.86 -26.97
CA THR A 172 5.32 -6.66 -27.46
C THR A 172 4.37 -7.81 -27.10
N ASN A 173 4.91 -9.02 -26.93
CA ASN A 173 4.16 -10.20 -26.45
C ASN A 173 3.90 -10.21 -24.93
N GLY A 174 4.31 -9.17 -24.19
CA GLY A 174 4.11 -9.02 -22.76
C GLY A 174 5.19 -9.63 -21.86
N GLN A 175 6.21 -10.29 -22.40
CA GLN A 175 7.35 -10.75 -21.59
C GLN A 175 8.26 -9.58 -21.19
N THR A 176 8.79 -9.60 -19.97
CA THR A 176 9.82 -8.63 -19.58
C THR A 176 11.09 -8.84 -20.40
N LEU A 177 11.73 -7.74 -20.80
CA LEU A 177 13.15 -7.77 -21.14
C LEU A 177 13.97 -7.83 -19.85
N ASN A 178 15.29 -7.76 -19.97
CA ASN A 178 16.19 -7.65 -18.79
C ASN A 178 16.71 -6.21 -18.60
N GLY A 179 16.28 -5.29 -19.46
CA GLY A 179 16.78 -3.92 -19.56
C GLY A 179 16.51 -3.35 -20.95
N ASP A 180 16.32 -2.03 -21.05
CA ASP A 180 16.06 -1.31 -22.30
C ASP A 180 17.10 -1.50 -23.41
N GLN A 181 18.35 -1.82 -23.06
CA GLN A 181 19.43 -2.06 -24.03
C GLN A 181 19.51 -3.51 -24.54
N TRP A 182 18.71 -4.44 -23.99
CA TRP A 182 18.74 -5.84 -24.41
C TRP A 182 18.02 -6.05 -25.75
N GLY A 183 17.03 -5.21 -26.07
CA GLY A 183 16.29 -5.22 -27.32
C GLY A 183 15.33 -6.42 -27.47
N ASN A 184 14.37 -6.29 -28.39
CA ASN A 184 13.27 -7.25 -28.55
C ASN A 184 13.70 -8.63 -29.10
N GLN A 185 14.84 -8.71 -29.78
CA GLN A 185 15.35 -9.97 -30.34
C GLN A 185 16.03 -10.86 -29.29
N ASN A 186 16.29 -10.33 -28.08
CA ASN A 186 16.92 -11.10 -27.03
C ASN A 186 15.95 -12.13 -26.44
N THR A 187 16.42 -13.38 -26.29
CA THR A 187 15.62 -14.50 -25.81
C THR A 187 15.83 -14.83 -24.34
N CYS A 188 16.67 -14.07 -23.64
CA CYS A 188 16.91 -14.26 -22.22
C CYS A 188 15.82 -13.59 -21.37
N ARG A 189 15.38 -14.29 -20.33
CA ARG A 189 14.40 -13.82 -19.37
C ARG A 189 14.86 -14.12 -17.94
N ASN A 190 14.44 -13.28 -17.00
CA ASN A 190 14.63 -13.50 -15.58
C ASN A 190 13.28 -13.80 -14.91
N PRO A 191 13.06 -15.03 -14.39
CA PRO A 191 11.83 -15.39 -13.70
C PRO A 191 11.51 -14.50 -12.49
N SER A 192 12.52 -13.94 -11.84
CA SER A 192 12.34 -13.10 -10.65
C SER A 192 11.80 -11.69 -10.94
N TYR A 193 11.83 -11.28 -12.22
CA TYR A 193 11.30 -9.98 -12.66
C TYR A 193 9.78 -10.04 -12.90
N GLN A 194 9.22 -11.25 -13.05
CA GLN A 194 7.80 -11.45 -13.32
C GLN A 194 6.96 -11.03 -12.11
N SER A 195 6.23 -9.93 -12.25
CA SER A 195 5.49 -9.28 -11.17
C SER A 195 3.99 -9.15 -11.50
N PRO A 196 3.24 -10.27 -11.62
CA PRO A 196 1.84 -10.25 -12.05
C PRO A 196 0.92 -9.39 -11.17
N ALA A 197 1.23 -9.28 -9.86
CA ALA A 197 0.53 -8.36 -8.96
C ALA A 197 0.63 -6.91 -9.44
N TYR A 198 1.81 -6.49 -9.92
CA TYR A 198 2.06 -5.11 -10.32
C TYR A 198 1.40 -4.82 -11.66
N TYR A 199 1.41 -5.76 -12.61
CA TYR A 199 0.74 -5.59 -13.89
C TYR A 199 -0.76 -5.37 -13.73
N LYS A 200 -1.42 -6.03 -12.77
CA LYS A 200 -2.82 -5.77 -12.41
C LYS A 200 -3.02 -4.32 -11.96
N GLN A 201 -2.11 -3.80 -11.16
CA GLN A 201 -2.17 -2.41 -10.68
C GLN A 201 -1.84 -1.41 -11.79
N TYR A 202 -0.91 -1.73 -12.68
CA TYR A 202 -0.59 -0.90 -13.83
C TYR A 202 -1.75 -0.79 -14.80
N ALA A 203 -2.54 -1.86 -14.98
CA ALA A 203 -3.75 -1.81 -15.80
C ALA A 203 -4.80 -0.81 -15.26
N LEU A 204 -4.83 -0.60 -13.94
CA LEU A 204 -5.72 0.37 -13.28
C LEU A 204 -5.22 1.81 -13.38
N VAL A 205 -3.91 2.00 -13.54
CA VAL A 205 -3.24 3.31 -13.54
C VAL A 205 -2.98 3.81 -14.96
N ASP A 206 -2.37 2.99 -15.83
CA ASP A 206 -2.16 3.24 -17.24
C ASP A 206 -3.33 2.68 -18.07
N THR A 207 -4.47 3.37 -18.00
CA THR A 207 -5.71 2.93 -18.63
C THR A 207 -5.63 2.86 -20.15
N ASP A 208 -4.75 3.64 -20.78
CA ASP A 208 -4.55 3.62 -22.23
C ASP A 208 -3.92 2.28 -22.69
N ASN A 209 -3.25 1.56 -21.80
CA ASN A 209 -2.66 0.26 -22.05
C ASN A 209 -3.20 -0.84 -21.11
N ALA A 210 -4.42 -0.67 -20.61
CA ALA A 210 -5.01 -1.58 -19.63
C ALA A 210 -5.05 -3.04 -20.11
N SER A 211 -5.36 -3.29 -21.39
CA SER A 211 -5.37 -4.65 -21.95
C SER A 211 -3.97 -5.28 -21.99
N PHE A 212 -2.94 -4.49 -22.32
CA PHE A 212 -1.56 -4.97 -22.31
C PHE A 212 -1.14 -5.42 -20.92
N TRP A 213 -1.34 -4.57 -19.91
CA TRP A 213 -0.95 -4.89 -18.54
C TRP A 213 -1.85 -5.95 -17.89
N GLY A 214 -3.17 -5.80 -18.04
CA GLY A 214 -4.19 -6.63 -17.39
C GLY A 214 -4.43 -7.98 -18.07
N THR A 215 -3.85 -8.22 -19.25
CA THR A 215 -4.02 -9.50 -19.95
C THR A 215 -2.71 -9.97 -20.57
N THR A 216 -2.13 -9.21 -21.50
CA THR A 216 -0.94 -9.66 -22.26
C THR A 216 0.26 -9.95 -21.34
N ALA A 217 0.66 -9.00 -20.50
CA ALA A 217 1.79 -9.13 -19.59
C ALA A 217 1.55 -10.19 -18.50
N ILE A 218 0.34 -10.26 -17.93
CA ILE A 218 -0.02 -11.26 -16.92
C ILE A 218 0.03 -12.68 -17.50
N ASN A 219 -0.50 -12.88 -18.71
CA ASN A 219 -0.48 -14.18 -19.38
C ASN A 219 0.95 -14.60 -19.72
N ALA A 220 1.76 -13.68 -20.23
CA ALA A 220 3.17 -13.92 -20.52
C ALA A 220 3.97 -14.32 -19.26
N ALA A 221 3.81 -13.56 -18.17
CA ALA A 221 4.45 -13.84 -16.88
C ALA A 221 4.00 -15.17 -16.29
N SER A 222 2.69 -15.45 -16.29
CA SER A 222 2.14 -16.71 -15.79
C SER A 222 2.65 -17.91 -16.57
N THR A 223 2.70 -17.79 -17.90
CA THR A 223 3.19 -18.83 -18.79
C THR A 223 4.67 -19.11 -18.55
N LEU A 224 5.50 -18.05 -18.50
CA LEU A 224 6.94 -18.18 -18.26
C LEU A 224 7.23 -18.81 -16.89
N LEU A 225 6.55 -18.33 -15.84
CA LEU A 225 6.73 -18.83 -14.48
C LEU A 225 6.33 -20.30 -14.37
N LEU A 226 5.19 -20.71 -14.94
CA LEU A 226 4.70 -22.09 -14.91
C LEU A 226 5.60 -23.06 -15.70
N ALA A 227 6.12 -22.60 -16.84
CA ALA A 227 7.05 -23.37 -17.65
C ALA A 227 8.42 -23.51 -16.96
N ASN A 228 8.88 -22.45 -16.29
CA ASN A 228 10.20 -22.46 -15.67
C ASN A 228 10.24 -23.19 -14.32
N ARG A 229 9.28 -22.98 -13.43
CA ARG A 229 9.29 -23.54 -12.07
C ARG A 229 9.35 -25.07 -12.07
N ASN A 230 10.17 -25.63 -11.20
CA ASN A 230 10.27 -27.08 -10.99
C ASN A 230 8.91 -27.67 -10.57
N SER A 231 8.52 -28.80 -11.17
CA SER A 231 7.20 -29.41 -10.97
C SER A 231 6.96 -29.95 -9.56
N THR A 232 8.01 -30.21 -8.79
CA THR A 232 7.91 -30.70 -7.40
C THR A 232 8.15 -29.60 -6.40
N SER A 233 9.30 -28.92 -6.47
CA SER A 233 9.72 -27.92 -5.47
C SER A 233 9.12 -26.54 -5.68
N GLY A 234 8.69 -26.21 -6.91
CA GLY A 234 8.24 -24.87 -7.28
C GLY A 234 9.37 -23.86 -7.49
N LEU A 235 10.64 -24.28 -7.39
CA LEU A 235 11.80 -23.40 -7.58
C LEU A 235 11.94 -22.96 -9.05
N VAL A 236 12.11 -21.67 -9.28
CA VAL A 236 12.47 -21.08 -10.58
C VAL A 236 13.98 -20.94 -10.74
N SER A 237 14.49 -20.78 -11.96
CA SER A 237 15.92 -20.52 -12.19
C SER A 237 16.25 -19.04 -12.09
N ASN A 238 17.54 -18.70 -11.94
CA ASN A 238 17.98 -17.30 -12.04
C ASN A 238 17.65 -16.71 -13.41
N TRP A 239 17.90 -17.50 -14.45
CA TRP A 239 17.77 -17.09 -15.85
C TRP A 239 17.13 -18.22 -16.67
N CYS A 240 16.35 -17.85 -17.68
CA CYS A 240 15.70 -18.78 -18.60
C CYS A 240 15.60 -18.20 -20.01
N ASP A 241 15.24 -19.03 -20.98
CA ASP A 241 14.85 -18.58 -22.31
C ASP A 241 13.37 -18.13 -22.35
N ASN A 242 12.91 -17.63 -23.51
CA ASN A 242 11.53 -17.21 -23.75
C ASN A 242 10.48 -18.30 -23.48
N ASN A 243 10.86 -19.57 -23.48
CA ASN A 243 9.98 -20.71 -23.23
C ASN A 243 10.04 -21.18 -21.77
N GLY A 244 10.83 -20.52 -20.92
CA GLY A 244 11.02 -20.88 -19.52
C GLY A 244 12.07 -21.97 -19.30
N ASN A 245 12.79 -22.43 -20.32
CA ASN A 245 13.87 -23.40 -20.11
C ASN A 245 15.06 -22.72 -19.44
N GLU A 246 15.69 -23.41 -18.48
CA GLU A 246 16.87 -22.90 -17.78
C GLU A 246 17.99 -22.57 -18.78
N ASN A 247 18.51 -21.34 -18.70
CA ASN A 247 19.51 -20.81 -19.62
C ASN A 247 20.44 -19.89 -18.83
N THR A 248 21.75 -19.93 -19.10
CA THR A 248 22.73 -19.11 -18.39
C THR A 248 22.81 -17.68 -18.91
N CYS A 249 22.23 -17.39 -20.09
CA CYS A 249 22.16 -16.07 -20.71
C CYS A 249 23.49 -15.31 -20.79
N GLY A 250 24.62 -16.02 -20.88
CA GLY A 250 25.95 -15.41 -20.90
C GLY A 250 26.43 -14.87 -19.55
N ASN A 251 25.69 -15.06 -18.46
CA ASN A 251 26.10 -14.64 -17.12
C ASN A 251 27.01 -15.70 -16.47
N THR A 252 28.28 -15.37 -16.27
CA THR A 252 29.29 -16.26 -15.64
C THR A 252 29.48 -15.98 -14.13
N GLY A 253 28.80 -14.98 -13.57
CA GLY A 253 28.91 -14.59 -12.17
C GLY A 253 27.77 -15.17 -11.32
N SER A 254 28.12 -15.87 -10.24
CA SER A 254 27.21 -16.41 -9.21
C SER A 254 26.13 -17.40 -9.70
N GLY A 255 26.56 -18.62 -10.05
CA GLY A 255 25.71 -19.82 -10.06
C GLY A 255 24.67 -19.86 -11.18
N ALA A 256 25.14 -20.06 -12.41
CA ALA A 256 24.30 -20.10 -13.60
C ALA A 256 23.34 -21.31 -13.69
N ASN A 257 23.47 -22.28 -12.79
CA ASN A 257 22.57 -23.44 -12.67
C ASN A 257 21.91 -23.43 -11.28
N GLY A 258 20.59 -23.54 -11.24
CA GLY A 258 19.85 -23.68 -9.98
C GLY A 258 19.01 -22.46 -9.57
N TYR A 259 18.88 -22.27 -8.26
CA TYR A 259 18.10 -21.20 -7.63
C TYR A 259 19.06 -20.33 -6.81
N GLY A 260 19.32 -19.10 -7.25
CA GLY A 260 20.32 -18.21 -6.65
C GLY A 260 19.81 -16.80 -6.34
N ALA A 261 20.71 -15.81 -6.42
CA ALA A 261 20.46 -14.44 -5.96
C ALA A 261 19.38 -13.70 -6.77
N ASP A 262 19.13 -14.09 -8.02
CA ASP A 262 17.99 -13.59 -8.78
C ASP A 262 16.71 -14.30 -8.37
N ALA A 263 16.70 -15.63 -8.54
CA ALA A 263 15.54 -16.49 -8.34
C ALA A 263 14.92 -16.35 -6.94
N CYS A 264 15.72 -15.98 -5.94
CA CYS A 264 15.26 -15.80 -4.57
C CYS A 264 14.18 -14.73 -4.41
N ARG A 265 13.96 -13.85 -5.38
CA ARG A 265 12.88 -12.83 -5.32
C ARG A 265 11.55 -13.36 -5.82
N ALA A 266 11.51 -14.45 -6.60
CA ALA A 266 10.27 -14.98 -7.17
C ALA A 266 9.21 -15.37 -6.12
N PRO A 267 9.54 -16.01 -4.97
CA PRO A 267 8.55 -16.27 -3.93
C PRO A 267 7.89 -15.01 -3.37
N TRP A 268 8.60 -13.88 -3.33
CA TRP A 268 8.01 -12.60 -2.95
C TRP A 268 6.99 -12.13 -3.99
N ARG A 269 7.38 -12.13 -5.28
CA ARG A 269 6.50 -11.71 -6.38
C ARG A 269 5.22 -12.55 -6.44
N THR A 270 5.33 -13.87 -6.32
CA THR A 270 4.18 -14.78 -6.39
C THR A 270 3.34 -14.76 -5.12
N ALA A 271 3.93 -14.59 -3.93
CA ALA A 271 3.16 -14.49 -2.69
C ALA A 271 2.31 -13.21 -2.67
N VAL A 272 2.90 -12.06 -3.03
CA VAL A 272 2.17 -10.77 -3.09
C VAL A 272 0.99 -10.83 -4.05
N ASP A 273 1.18 -11.43 -5.23
CA ASP A 273 0.09 -11.61 -6.20
C ASP A 273 -1.12 -12.38 -5.62
N TYR A 274 -0.86 -13.44 -4.84
CA TYR A 274 -1.93 -14.16 -4.16
C TYR A 274 -2.54 -13.38 -3.00
N LEU A 275 -1.72 -12.75 -2.15
CA LEU A 275 -2.21 -12.02 -0.98
C LEU A 275 -3.12 -10.85 -1.37
N TRP A 276 -2.87 -10.23 -2.52
CA TRP A 276 -3.66 -9.09 -3.01
C TRP A 276 -4.89 -9.51 -3.82
N HIS A 277 -4.88 -10.66 -4.49
CA HIS A 277 -5.91 -10.98 -5.50
C HIS A 277 -6.62 -12.34 -5.34
N GLY A 278 -6.11 -13.23 -4.49
CA GLY A 278 -6.72 -14.53 -4.23
C GLY A 278 -6.71 -15.50 -5.42
N ASN A 279 -7.20 -16.72 -5.17
CA ASN A 279 -6.99 -17.87 -6.06
C ASN A 279 -7.52 -17.70 -7.50
N ALA A 280 -8.72 -17.15 -7.66
CA ALA A 280 -9.39 -17.05 -8.97
C ALA A 280 -8.62 -16.19 -9.98
N ALA A 281 -7.78 -15.27 -9.50
CA ALA A 281 -7.05 -14.30 -10.32
C ALA A 281 -5.54 -14.61 -10.48
N CYS A 282 -5.01 -15.69 -9.88
CA CYS A 282 -3.56 -15.95 -9.88
C CYS A 282 -3.17 -17.44 -9.81
N ALA A 283 -3.73 -18.28 -10.70
CA ALA A 283 -3.48 -19.74 -10.69
C ALA A 283 -1.98 -20.11 -10.75
N ALA A 284 -1.17 -19.42 -11.55
CA ALA A 284 0.28 -19.66 -11.66
C ALA A 284 1.00 -19.41 -10.33
N SER A 285 0.77 -18.25 -9.72
CA SER A 285 1.31 -17.88 -8.41
C SER A 285 0.87 -18.88 -7.33
N LYS A 286 -0.39 -19.33 -7.34
CA LYS A 286 -0.88 -20.36 -6.41
C LYS A 286 -0.15 -21.69 -6.57
N ASP A 287 0.05 -22.15 -7.81
CA ASP A 287 0.69 -23.43 -8.13
C ASP A 287 2.24 -23.38 -8.17
N ILE A 288 2.81 -22.25 -7.75
CA ILE A 288 4.20 -22.09 -7.30
C ILE A 288 4.23 -22.01 -5.77
N ASN A 289 3.42 -21.15 -5.17
CA ASN A 289 3.42 -20.96 -3.71
C ASN A 289 3.03 -22.24 -2.96
N THR A 290 2.12 -23.05 -3.49
CA THR A 290 1.74 -24.34 -2.89
C THR A 290 2.93 -25.29 -2.83
N LYS A 291 3.70 -25.37 -3.92
CA LYS A 291 4.91 -26.21 -4.00
C LYS A 291 6.02 -25.70 -3.09
N LEU A 292 6.26 -24.39 -3.09
CA LEU A 292 7.24 -23.77 -2.20
C LEU A 292 6.86 -23.89 -0.71
N THR A 293 5.57 -23.85 -0.39
CA THR A 293 5.08 -24.11 0.97
C THR A 293 5.42 -25.53 1.40
N ALA A 294 5.16 -26.52 0.53
CA ALA A 294 5.52 -27.91 0.80
C ALA A 294 7.05 -28.10 0.89
N PHE A 295 7.82 -27.41 0.04
CA PHE A 295 9.28 -27.42 0.02
C PHE A 295 9.90 -26.93 1.34
N VAL A 296 9.30 -25.90 1.95
CA VAL A 296 9.80 -25.28 3.20
C VAL A 296 9.28 -25.98 4.46
N ASN A 297 8.11 -26.65 4.39
CA ASN A 297 7.49 -27.28 5.55
C ASN A 297 8.40 -28.33 6.20
N GLY A 298 8.66 -28.18 7.51
CA GLY A 298 9.61 -29.00 8.28
C GLY A 298 11.08 -28.56 8.20
N TYR A 299 11.39 -27.54 7.40
CA TYR A 299 12.74 -26.99 7.19
C TYR A 299 12.78 -25.47 7.41
N GLU A 300 11.86 -24.91 8.19
CA GLU A 300 11.68 -23.47 8.32
C GLU A 300 12.90 -22.75 8.93
N GLY A 301 13.65 -23.43 9.81
CA GLY A 301 14.93 -22.94 10.33
C GLY A 301 16.12 -23.14 9.39
N GLN A 302 15.92 -23.74 8.22
CA GLN A 302 16.95 -24.16 7.26
C GLN A 302 16.65 -23.70 5.83
N MET A 303 16.05 -22.50 5.68
CA MET A 303 15.78 -21.84 4.40
C MET A 303 17.09 -21.39 3.72
N LYS A 304 17.94 -22.35 3.32
CA LYS A 304 19.26 -22.07 2.74
C LYS A 304 19.18 -21.78 1.24
N GLY A 305 20.11 -20.93 0.79
CA GLY A 305 20.45 -20.76 -0.61
C GLY A 305 21.89 -20.23 -0.78
N PRO A 306 22.42 -20.11 -2.01
CA PRO A 306 21.81 -20.60 -3.25
C PRO A 306 21.72 -22.12 -3.25
N LEU A 307 20.88 -22.66 -4.12
CA LEU A 307 20.76 -24.08 -4.42
C LEU A 307 21.39 -24.33 -5.77
N SER A 308 22.41 -25.20 -5.83
CA SER A 308 23.17 -25.49 -7.05
C SER A 308 22.38 -26.22 -8.13
N ASN A 309 21.20 -26.77 -7.79
CA ASN A 309 20.20 -27.25 -8.73
C ASN A 309 18.79 -27.11 -8.12
N ARG A 310 17.75 -27.19 -8.96
CA ARG A 310 16.34 -27.04 -8.55
C ARG A 310 15.63 -28.36 -8.24
N ASN A 311 16.29 -29.49 -8.52
CA ASN A 311 15.81 -30.86 -8.27
C ASN A 311 16.13 -31.31 -6.85
N VAL A 312 15.85 -30.45 -5.88
CA VAL A 312 16.03 -30.71 -4.45
C VAL A 312 14.66 -30.78 -3.78
N SER A 313 14.54 -31.61 -2.75
CA SER A 313 13.26 -31.83 -2.05
C SER A 313 12.98 -30.82 -0.95
N ASN A 314 14.00 -30.13 -0.44
CA ASN A 314 13.90 -29.15 0.64
C ASN A 314 15.08 -28.14 0.61
N PRO A 315 14.98 -26.99 1.30
CA PRO A 315 15.98 -25.94 1.24
C PRO A 315 17.27 -26.24 2.01
N SER A 316 17.35 -27.30 2.82
CA SER A 316 18.52 -27.57 3.68
C SER A 316 19.83 -27.85 2.93
N SER A 317 19.71 -28.17 1.63
CA SER A 317 20.80 -28.44 0.70
C SER A 317 21.52 -27.18 0.20
N GLY A 318 21.00 -25.98 0.49
CA GLY A 318 21.63 -24.72 0.11
C GLY A 318 22.85 -24.36 0.95
N SER A 319 23.59 -23.34 0.53
CA SER A 319 24.88 -22.99 1.15
C SER A 319 24.77 -22.07 2.37
N TYR A 320 23.85 -21.11 2.39
CA TYR A 320 23.79 -20.03 3.39
C TYR A 320 22.38 -19.82 3.91
N ILE A 321 22.25 -19.56 5.22
CA ILE A 321 21.03 -19.05 5.85
C ILE A 321 21.21 -17.53 5.98
N ASN A 322 20.57 -16.75 5.11
CA ASN A 322 20.70 -15.28 5.12
C ASN A 322 19.44 -14.58 4.56
N GLY A 323 19.45 -13.25 4.61
CA GLY A 323 18.30 -12.42 4.24
C GLY A 323 17.84 -12.51 2.78
N SER A 324 18.70 -12.90 1.83
CA SER A 324 18.31 -13.06 0.42
C SER A 324 17.26 -14.16 0.23
N TYR A 325 17.37 -15.23 1.01
CA TYR A 325 16.50 -16.41 0.92
C TYR A 325 15.36 -16.38 1.95
N ALA A 326 15.22 -15.27 2.69
CA ALA A 326 14.10 -15.07 3.62
C ALA A 326 12.73 -15.11 2.93
N THR A 327 12.67 -14.84 1.63
CA THR A 327 11.46 -14.90 0.80
C THR A 327 10.78 -16.28 0.79
N PHE A 328 11.51 -17.36 1.11
CA PHE A 328 10.91 -18.69 1.34
C PHE A 328 9.87 -18.70 2.48
N ALA A 329 9.90 -17.70 3.37
CA ALA A 329 8.90 -17.51 4.41
C ALA A 329 7.53 -17.03 3.89
N LEU A 330 7.44 -16.55 2.65
CA LEU A 330 6.24 -15.90 2.11
C LEU A 330 5.21 -16.88 1.52
N PRO A 331 5.58 -17.92 0.73
CA PRO A 331 4.62 -18.89 0.21
C PRO A 331 3.67 -19.52 1.24
N PRO A 332 4.10 -19.88 2.48
CA PRO A 332 3.20 -20.35 3.53
C PRO A 332 2.04 -19.40 3.86
N MET A 333 2.18 -18.08 3.63
CA MET A 333 1.09 -17.11 3.80
C MET A 333 -0.10 -17.37 2.88
N THR A 334 0.08 -18.16 1.82
CA THR A 334 -0.96 -18.44 0.82
C THR A 334 -1.80 -19.67 1.16
N SER A 335 -1.53 -20.37 2.27
CA SER A 335 -2.22 -21.60 2.66
C SER A 335 -2.62 -21.56 4.13
N SER A 336 -3.93 -21.61 4.43
CA SER A 336 -4.44 -21.63 5.81
C SER A 336 -3.93 -22.83 6.62
N SER A 337 -3.64 -23.96 5.96
CA SER A 337 -3.05 -25.14 6.61
C SER A 337 -1.58 -24.97 7.01
N ALA A 338 -0.91 -23.91 6.55
CA ALA A 338 0.52 -23.70 6.75
C ALA A 338 0.85 -22.75 7.91
N GLN A 339 -0.12 -22.40 8.77
CA GLN A 339 0.07 -21.42 9.86
C GLN A 339 1.25 -21.77 10.80
N SER A 340 1.41 -23.05 11.15
CA SER A 340 2.54 -23.50 12.00
C SER A 340 3.89 -23.30 11.30
N SER A 341 3.97 -23.64 10.01
CA SER A 341 5.16 -23.42 9.19
C SER A 341 5.45 -21.92 9.04
N LEU A 342 4.42 -21.11 8.74
CA LEU A 342 4.54 -19.65 8.63
C LEU A 342 5.09 -19.01 9.91
N ASN A 343 4.61 -19.41 11.08
CA ASN A 343 5.11 -18.89 12.36
C ASN A 343 6.59 -19.21 12.58
N LYS A 344 7.02 -20.44 12.25
CA LYS A 344 8.43 -20.85 12.33
C LYS A 344 9.29 -20.09 11.33
N CYS A 345 8.81 -19.92 10.10
CA CYS A 345 9.47 -19.12 9.06
C CYS A 345 9.65 -17.67 9.53
N TYR A 346 8.61 -17.06 10.11
CA TYR A 346 8.69 -15.72 10.67
C TYR A 346 9.77 -15.62 11.76
N THR A 347 9.77 -16.52 12.74
CA THR A 347 10.82 -16.55 13.77
C THR A 347 12.21 -16.72 13.17
N ALA A 348 12.37 -17.57 12.16
CA ALA A 348 13.64 -17.76 11.48
C ALA A 348 14.12 -16.46 10.78
N VAL A 349 13.23 -15.75 10.06
CA VAL A 349 13.56 -14.49 9.38
C VAL A 349 13.91 -13.38 10.36
N VAL A 350 13.18 -13.26 11.48
CA VAL A 350 13.49 -12.30 12.56
C VAL A 350 14.88 -12.57 13.12
N GLY A 351 15.23 -13.85 13.34
CA GLY A 351 16.53 -14.28 13.89
C GLY A 351 17.74 -14.11 12.97
N LEU A 352 17.56 -13.75 11.69
CA LEU A 352 18.68 -13.47 10.78
C LEU A 352 19.40 -12.16 11.17
N SER A 353 20.74 -12.18 11.17
CA SER A 353 21.53 -10.94 11.26
C SER A 353 21.29 -10.06 10.03
N GLY A 354 21.10 -8.76 10.24
CA GLY A 354 20.61 -7.81 9.22
C GLY A 354 21.65 -6.79 8.75
N SER A 355 22.93 -7.04 9.03
CA SER A 355 24.02 -6.05 8.99
C SER A 355 24.99 -6.23 7.82
N ASP A 356 24.85 -7.32 7.06
CA ASP A 356 26.06 -8.04 6.60
C ASP A 356 26.35 -7.90 5.09
N TYR A 357 25.31 -7.67 4.27
CA TYR A 357 25.37 -7.33 2.84
C TYR A 357 24.11 -6.52 2.47
N TYR A 358 24.19 -5.61 1.49
CA TYR A 358 23.09 -4.73 1.10
C TYR A 358 21.87 -5.53 0.65
N PHE A 359 22.07 -6.50 -0.23
CA PHE A 359 20.98 -7.27 -0.84
C PHE A 359 20.28 -8.13 0.21
N ASN A 360 21.04 -8.81 1.07
CA ASN A 360 20.52 -9.59 2.20
C ASN A 360 19.64 -8.76 3.12
N ALA A 361 20.12 -7.59 3.55
CA ALA A 361 19.39 -6.73 4.46
C ALA A 361 18.12 -6.17 3.83
N THR A 362 18.19 -5.80 2.55
CA THR A 362 17.07 -5.22 1.79
C THR A 362 15.95 -6.25 1.59
N VAL A 363 16.28 -7.43 1.06
CA VAL A 363 15.31 -8.51 0.82
C VAL A 363 14.69 -9.04 2.12
N ARG A 364 15.48 -9.14 3.20
CA ARG A 364 14.96 -9.44 4.55
C ARG A 364 13.94 -8.40 5.00
N CYS A 365 14.24 -7.11 4.80
CA CYS A 365 13.35 -6.03 5.21
C CYS A 365 12.02 -6.08 4.43
N LEU A 366 12.08 -6.23 3.10
CA LEU A 366 10.89 -6.40 2.25
C LEU A 366 10.07 -7.63 2.67
N THR A 367 10.73 -8.76 2.95
CA THR A 367 10.08 -9.98 3.45
C THR A 367 9.34 -9.72 4.77
N LEU A 368 9.95 -9.02 5.72
CA LEU A 368 9.31 -8.65 6.98
C LEU A 368 8.14 -7.69 6.78
N PHE A 369 8.22 -6.75 5.82
CA PHE A 369 7.10 -5.87 5.49
C PHE A 369 5.90 -6.69 5.00
N VAL A 370 6.14 -7.71 4.15
CA VAL A 370 5.07 -8.60 3.70
C VAL A 370 4.52 -9.41 4.88
N LEU A 371 5.37 -10.10 5.65
CA LEU A 371 4.96 -10.95 6.79
C LEU A 371 4.16 -10.20 7.86
N THR A 372 4.43 -8.91 8.06
CA THR A 372 3.79 -8.07 9.09
C THR A 372 2.60 -7.26 8.55
N GLY A 373 2.18 -7.45 7.30
CA GLY A 373 1.06 -6.72 6.71
C GLY A 373 1.35 -5.23 6.44
N ASN A 374 2.62 -4.84 6.36
CA ASN A 374 3.03 -3.47 6.01
C ASN A 374 3.31 -3.29 4.51
N PHE A 375 3.26 -4.35 3.70
CA PHE A 375 3.30 -4.29 2.23
C PHE A 375 1.89 -4.37 1.63
N TRP A 376 1.03 -3.43 2.03
CA TRP A 376 -0.39 -3.42 1.71
C TRP A 376 -0.68 -3.21 0.21
N ALA A 377 -1.81 -3.73 -0.27
CA ALA A 377 -2.23 -3.62 -1.66
C ALA A 377 -2.75 -2.21 -1.98
N PRO A 378 -2.45 -1.63 -3.17
CA PRO A 378 -3.10 -0.40 -3.63
C PRO A 378 -4.62 -0.46 -3.42
N GLY A 379 -5.19 0.62 -2.89
CA GLY A 379 -6.56 0.75 -2.42
C GLY A 379 -6.71 0.69 -0.89
N ALA A 380 -5.76 0.06 -0.16
CA ALA A 380 -5.87 -0.10 1.29
C ALA A 380 -5.78 1.22 2.08
N SER A 381 -5.27 2.29 1.47
CA SER A 381 -5.25 3.64 2.02
C SER A 381 -6.64 4.27 2.17
N GLY A 382 -7.66 3.69 1.54
CA GLY A 382 -8.96 4.33 1.37
C GLY A 382 -8.88 5.60 0.53
N VAL A 383 -7.72 5.94 -0.05
CA VAL A 383 -7.60 7.03 -1.00
C VAL A 383 -8.30 6.61 -2.28
N VAL A 384 -9.36 7.33 -2.53
CA VAL A 384 -10.15 7.15 -3.73
C VAL A 384 -9.52 8.03 -4.79
N PHE A 385 -8.91 7.41 -5.79
CA PHE A 385 -8.45 8.19 -6.95
C PHE A 385 -9.60 8.67 -7.81
N PRO A 386 -9.41 9.82 -8.47
CA PRO A 386 -10.29 10.29 -9.53
C PRO A 386 -10.66 9.18 -10.51
N PRO A 387 -11.92 9.11 -10.96
CA PRO A 387 -12.27 8.29 -12.10
C PRO A 387 -11.43 8.74 -13.32
N THR A 388 -10.79 7.79 -14.00
CA THR A 388 -10.09 8.03 -15.25
C THR A 388 -10.91 7.52 -16.42
N VAL A 389 -10.88 8.27 -17.53
CA VAL A 389 -11.54 7.86 -18.79
C VAL A 389 -10.75 6.73 -19.42
N THR A 390 -11.27 5.51 -19.37
CA THR A 390 -10.68 4.31 -19.98
C THR A 390 -11.02 4.19 -21.47
N LYS A 391 -12.13 4.79 -21.91
CA LYS A 391 -12.59 4.75 -23.31
C LYS A 391 -13.32 6.05 -23.66
N ALA A 392 -13.12 6.56 -24.88
CA ALA A 392 -13.86 7.70 -25.41
C ALA A 392 -14.17 7.46 -26.89
N GLU A 393 -15.45 7.33 -27.22
CA GLU A 393 -15.87 7.01 -28.59
C GLU A 393 -17.20 7.69 -28.93
N THR A 394 -17.40 7.99 -30.21
CA THR A 394 -18.74 8.26 -30.69
C THR A 394 -19.55 6.97 -30.78
N ASN A 395 -20.88 7.07 -30.79
CA ASN A 395 -21.71 6.02 -31.39
C ASN A 395 -21.59 6.04 -32.92
N GLY A 396 -22.10 4.99 -33.58
CA GLY A 396 -22.21 4.87 -35.05
C GLY A 396 -23.15 5.87 -35.74
N THR A 397 -23.44 7.00 -35.08
CA THR A 397 -24.16 8.15 -35.64
C THR A 397 -23.51 9.48 -35.27
N GLY A 398 -22.41 9.50 -34.51
CA GLY A 398 -21.77 10.73 -34.03
C GLY A 398 -22.57 11.53 -32.99
N THR A 399 -23.85 11.23 -32.78
CA THR A 399 -24.78 11.99 -31.92
C THR A 399 -24.45 11.91 -30.44
N ARG A 400 -23.61 10.95 -30.05
CA ARG A 400 -23.27 10.71 -28.66
C ARG A 400 -21.79 10.38 -28.54
N ILE A 401 -21.09 11.09 -27.66
CA ILE A 401 -19.78 10.66 -27.18
C ILE A 401 -19.98 9.95 -25.85
N THR A 402 -19.49 8.73 -25.76
CA THR A 402 -19.55 7.90 -24.56
C THR A 402 -18.14 7.85 -23.96
N LEU A 403 -17.97 8.42 -22.77
CA LEU A 403 -16.76 8.23 -21.98
C LEU A 403 -17.01 7.12 -20.98
N THR A 404 -16.26 6.02 -21.06
CA THR A 404 -16.22 5.00 -20.02
C THR A 404 -15.11 5.35 -19.05
N THR A 405 -15.38 5.19 -17.75
CA THR A 405 -14.40 5.41 -16.70
C THR A 405 -14.09 4.11 -15.97
N ASN A 406 -12.97 4.06 -15.25
CA ASN A 406 -12.57 2.89 -14.45
C ASN A 406 -13.33 2.76 -13.11
N LYS A 407 -14.30 3.65 -12.84
CA LYS A 407 -15.05 3.68 -11.58
C LYS A 407 -16.50 4.03 -11.85
N THR A 408 -17.41 3.48 -11.05
CA THR A 408 -18.79 3.96 -11.03
C THR A 408 -18.82 5.43 -10.61
N LEU A 409 -19.67 6.22 -11.26
CA LEU A 409 -19.77 7.67 -11.08
C LEU A 409 -21.05 8.02 -10.30
N GLN A 410 -20.97 9.08 -9.51
CA GLN A 410 -22.09 9.73 -8.85
C GLN A 410 -22.46 10.98 -9.62
N THR A 411 -23.77 11.23 -9.70
CA THR A 411 -24.31 12.45 -10.28
C THR A 411 -23.99 13.64 -9.38
N SER A 412 -23.07 14.49 -9.82
CA SER A 412 -22.91 15.85 -9.31
C SER A 412 -23.48 16.83 -10.35
N SER A 413 -23.53 18.14 -10.06
CA SER A 413 -24.08 19.15 -10.97
C SER A 413 -23.23 19.34 -12.23
N VAL A 414 -23.29 18.40 -13.17
CA VAL A 414 -22.56 18.46 -14.44
C VAL A 414 -23.35 19.27 -15.45
N THR A 415 -22.70 20.22 -16.11
CA THR A 415 -23.29 21.00 -17.19
C THR A 415 -22.56 20.69 -18.49
N ALA A 416 -23.27 20.71 -19.62
CA ALA A 416 -22.66 20.47 -20.93
C ALA A 416 -21.51 21.45 -21.24
N SER A 417 -21.52 22.64 -20.64
CA SER A 417 -20.50 23.68 -20.78
C SER A 417 -19.13 23.34 -20.18
N THR A 418 -19.03 22.32 -19.31
CA THR A 418 -17.72 21.88 -18.78
C THR A 418 -16.98 20.94 -19.74
N PHE A 419 -17.64 20.53 -20.83
CA PHE A 419 -17.04 19.77 -21.92
C PHE A 419 -16.89 20.65 -23.16
N THR A 420 -15.79 20.50 -23.87
CA THR A 420 -15.56 21.16 -25.16
C THR A 420 -15.26 20.10 -26.21
N LEU A 421 -16.17 19.95 -27.18
CA LEU A 421 -15.96 19.13 -28.36
C LEU A 421 -15.07 19.86 -29.36
N TYR A 422 -14.11 19.17 -29.93
CA TYR A 422 -13.31 19.66 -31.06
C TYR A 422 -13.49 18.72 -32.24
N LEU A 423 -13.81 19.28 -33.40
CA LEU A 423 -13.84 18.58 -34.69
C LEU A 423 -12.70 19.13 -35.53
N ASN A 424 -11.79 18.27 -36.00
CA ASN A 424 -10.57 18.65 -36.71
C ASN A 424 -9.77 19.73 -35.95
N ASN A 425 -9.62 19.56 -34.63
CA ASN A 425 -9.00 20.52 -33.71
C ASN A 425 -9.72 21.89 -33.55
N VAL A 426 -10.90 22.09 -34.15
CA VAL A 426 -11.70 23.32 -34.00
C VAL A 426 -12.73 23.13 -32.90
N ALA A 427 -12.68 23.98 -31.88
CA ALA A 427 -13.64 23.97 -30.78
C ALA A 427 -15.06 24.27 -31.27
N GLN A 428 -16.01 23.42 -30.91
CA GLN A 428 -17.42 23.56 -31.26
C GLN A 428 -18.14 24.32 -30.16
N SER A 429 -18.56 25.55 -30.47
CA SER A 429 -19.38 26.35 -29.55
C SER A 429 -20.72 25.67 -29.31
N ASN A 430 -21.07 25.43 -28.04
CA ASN A 430 -22.25 24.66 -27.64
C ASN A 430 -22.35 23.28 -28.31
N GLY A 431 -21.19 22.66 -28.60
CA GLY A 431 -21.14 21.37 -29.30
C GLY A 431 -21.74 20.21 -28.50
N ILE A 432 -21.85 20.33 -27.19
CA ILE A 432 -22.51 19.36 -26.31
C ILE A 432 -23.86 19.94 -25.87
N SER A 433 -24.95 19.23 -26.15
CA SER A 433 -26.31 19.65 -25.82
C SER A 433 -26.76 19.24 -24.42
N SER A 434 -26.33 18.06 -23.96
CA SER A 434 -26.60 17.55 -22.62
C SER A 434 -25.56 16.52 -22.22
N VAL A 435 -25.42 16.34 -20.90
CA VAL A 435 -24.56 15.32 -20.32
C VAL A 435 -25.40 14.49 -19.35
N SER A 436 -25.22 13.18 -19.37
CA SER A 436 -25.80 12.26 -18.40
C SER A 436 -24.75 11.29 -17.90
N ILE A 437 -24.94 10.83 -16.66
CA ILE A 437 -24.03 9.88 -16.01
C ILE A 437 -24.85 8.69 -15.58
N SER A 438 -24.38 7.49 -15.93
CA SER A 438 -24.99 6.22 -15.51
C SER A 438 -23.91 5.18 -15.31
N GLY A 439 -23.82 4.62 -14.10
CA GLY A 439 -22.74 3.69 -13.75
C GLY A 439 -21.37 4.33 -13.99
N GLU A 440 -20.52 3.66 -14.75
CA GLU A 440 -19.15 4.11 -15.07
C GLU A 440 -19.07 5.02 -16.30
N THR A 441 -20.21 5.43 -16.85
CA THR A 441 -20.29 6.07 -18.16
C THR A 441 -20.76 7.52 -18.07
N ILE A 442 -20.03 8.42 -18.73
CA ILE A 442 -20.47 9.78 -19.05
C ILE A 442 -20.93 9.80 -20.50
N THR A 443 -22.20 10.11 -20.70
CA THR A 443 -22.81 10.25 -22.00
C THR A 443 -22.92 11.73 -22.33
N LEU A 444 -22.25 12.16 -23.39
CA LEU A 444 -22.33 13.51 -23.95
C LEU A 444 -23.19 13.44 -25.20
N ASN A 445 -24.39 14.02 -25.14
CA ASN A 445 -25.22 14.16 -26.33
C ASN A 445 -24.74 15.36 -27.13
N ILE A 446 -24.30 15.10 -28.35
CA ILE A 446 -23.76 16.12 -29.24
C ILE A 446 -24.92 16.94 -29.80
N ALA A 447 -24.78 18.26 -29.76
CA ALA A 447 -25.76 19.15 -30.36
C ALA A 447 -25.86 18.87 -31.86
N THR A 448 -27.07 18.97 -32.42
CA THR A 448 -27.32 18.61 -33.83
C THR A 448 -26.36 19.30 -34.81
N ALA A 449 -25.98 20.55 -34.53
CA ALA A 449 -25.06 21.33 -35.35
C ALA A 449 -23.58 20.92 -35.23
N ALA A 450 -23.23 20.05 -34.28
CA ALA A 450 -21.87 19.64 -33.98
C ALA A 450 -21.66 18.12 -34.04
N ILE A 451 -22.63 17.37 -34.59
CA ILE A 451 -22.51 15.93 -34.81
C ILE A 451 -21.30 15.66 -35.74
N PRO A 452 -20.29 14.89 -35.33
CA PRO A 452 -19.14 14.54 -36.15
C PRO A 452 -19.57 13.76 -37.40
N GLN A 453 -18.81 13.90 -38.48
CA GLN A 453 -19.02 13.19 -39.74
C GLN A 453 -17.93 12.12 -39.96
N PRO A 454 -18.11 11.15 -40.88
CA PRO A 454 -17.08 10.16 -41.19
C PRO A 454 -15.77 10.83 -41.59
N GLY A 455 -14.65 10.35 -41.07
CA GLY A 455 -13.32 10.93 -41.36
C GLY A 455 -12.95 12.22 -40.64
N GLN A 456 -13.80 12.74 -39.75
CA GLN A 456 -13.41 13.86 -38.87
C GLN A 456 -12.59 13.38 -37.68
N THR A 457 -11.53 14.12 -37.33
CA THR A 457 -10.69 13.89 -36.15
C THR A 457 -11.31 14.53 -34.92
N ILE A 458 -11.80 13.72 -33.98
CA ILE A 458 -12.59 14.18 -32.83
C ILE A 458 -11.70 14.20 -31.58
N THR A 459 -11.67 15.34 -30.86
CA THR A 459 -11.05 15.41 -29.53
C THR A 459 -11.97 16.13 -28.55
N LEU A 460 -11.79 15.86 -27.26
CA LEU A 460 -12.64 16.37 -26.19
C LEU A 460 -11.81 16.96 -25.07
N SER A 461 -12.19 18.11 -24.55
CA SER A 461 -11.67 18.64 -23.28
C SER A 461 -12.75 18.62 -22.22
N TYR A 462 -12.34 18.47 -20.97
CA TYR A 462 -13.16 18.60 -19.78
C TYR A 462 -12.49 19.56 -18.80
N SER A 463 -13.17 20.63 -18.42
CA SER A 463 -12.66 21.68 -17.52
C SER A 463 -13.30 21.65 -16.12
N GLY A 464 -14.32 20.81 -15.90
CA GLY A 464 -15.11 20.76 -14.66
C GLY A 464 -14.44 20.01 -13.50
N SER A 465 -13.22 20.37 -13.11
CA SER A 465 -12.36 19.59 -12.19
C SER A 465 -12.85 19.51 -10.72
N GLY A 466 -14.01 18.89 -10.51
CA GLY A 466 -14.79 18.86 -9.28
C GLY A 466 -16.25 18.40 -9.48
N ASP A 467 -16.78 18.53 -10.71
CA ASP A 467 -18.21 18.43 -11.05
C ASP A 467 -18.71 17.00 -11.28
N ILE A 468 -17.80 16.05 -11.46
CA ILE A 468 -18.11 14.62 -11.60
C ILE A 468 -17.34 13.90 -10.51
N LYS A 469 -17.99 12.99 -9.80
CA LYS A 469 -17.37 12.20 -8.74
C LYS A 469 -17.56 10.71 -8.98
N SER A 470 -16.67 9.87 -8.47
CA SER A 470 -16.91 8.43 -8.38
C SER A 470 -17.94 8.10 -7.28
N SER A 471 -18.47 6.87 -7.27
CA SER A 471 -19.28 6.25 -6.20
C SER A 471 -18.60 6.27 -4.84
N GLU A 472 -17.30 6.44 -4.85
CA GLU A 472 -16.41 6.49 -3.70
C GLU A 472 -16.05 7.95 -3.32
N GLY A 473 -16.56 8.95 -4.06
CA GLY A 473 -16.46 10.38 -3.72
C GLY A 473 -15.29 11.15 -4.33
N ALA A 474 -14.46 10.54 -5.19
CA ALA A 474 -13.33 11.22 -5.82
C ALA A 474 -13.73 11.99 -7.07
N THR A 475 -13.24 13.22 -7.20
CA THR A 475 -13.56 14.12 -8.32
C THR A 475 -12.79 13.75 -9.58
N MET A 476 -13.47 13.65 -10.72
CA MET A 476 -12.84 13.53 -12.04
C MET A 476 -11.98 14.76 -12.31
N GLU A 477 -10.74 14.52 -12.73
CA GLU A 477 -9.79 15.59 -13.07
C GLU A 477 -10.13 16.19 -14.43
N ALA A 478 -9.82 17.48 -14.60
CA ALA A 478 -9.84 18.12 -15.91
C ALA A 478 -8.85 17.45 -16.88
N PHE A 479 -9.22 17.38 -18.15
CA PHE A 479 -8.35 16.93 -19.23
C PHE A 479 -8.50 17.82 -20.47
N THR A 480 -7.44 17.91 -21.27
CA THR A 480 -7.46 18.70 -22.51
C THR A 480 -7.20 17.78 -23.70
N LYS A 481 -8.04 17.90 -24.75
CA LYS A 481 -7.89 17.18 -26.03
C LYS A 481 -7.68 15.65 -25.89
N ARG A 482 -8.52 14.99 -25.09
CA ARG A 482 -8.67 13.52 -25.11
C ARG A 482 -9.17 13.10 -26.49
N GLU A 483 -8.44 12.24 -27.18
CA GLU A 483 -8.89 11.69 -28.46
C GLU A 483 -10.17 10.88 -28.30
N VAL A 484 -11.07 11.03 -29.27
CA VAL A 484 -12.34 10.32 -29.33
C VAL A 484 -12.33 9.48 -30.59
N LEU A 485 -12.42 8.17 -30.44
CA LEU A 485 -12.53 7.25 -31.56
C LEU A 485 -13.81 7.56 -32.33
N ASN A 486 -13.68 7.85 -33.62
CA ASN A 486 -14.82 8.06 -34.51
C ASN A 486 -15.32 6.69 -34.99
N LEU A 487 -16.41 6.20 -34.39
CA LEU A 487 -17.06 4.93 -34.74
C LEU A 487 -18.24 5.10 -35.71
N LEU A 488 -18.28 6.20 -36.48
CA LEU A 488 -19.03 6.17 -37.73
C LEU A 488 -18.46 5.04 -38.59
N GLU A 489 -19.33 4.12 -39.02
CA GLU A 489 -18.92 2.74 -39.24
C GLU A 489 -18.16 2.56 -40.56
N GLY A 490 -16.83 2.51 -40.46
CA GLY A 490 -15.90 2.45 -41.59
C GLY A 490 -15.26 3.82 -41.92
N ASN A 491 -13.94 3.84 -42.16
CA ASN A 491 -13.17 5.07 -42.36
C ASN A 491 -12.02 4.93 -43.38
N GLU A 492 -11.73 3.75 -43.93
CA GLU A 492 -10.87 3.55 -45.11
C GLU A 492 -11.33 2.30 -45.88
N THR A 493 -11.48 2.40 -47.20
CA THR A 493 -11.87 1.25 -48.04
C THR A 493 -10.67 0.73 -48.81
N ILE A 494 -10.40 -0.57 -48.73
CA ILE A 494 -9.31 -1.20 -49.47
C ILE A 494 -9.81 -1.52 -50.88
N LEU A 495 -9.23 -0.87 -51.88
CA LEU A 495 -9.53 -1.19 -53.28
C LEU A 495 -8.83 -2.48 -53.66
N ASP A 496 -7.56 -2.63 -53.30
CA ASP A 496 -6.77 -3.85 -53.48
C ASP A 496 -5.54 -3.84 -52.57
N ASP A 497 -5.39 -4.82 -51.67
CA ASP A 497 -4.13 -5.06 -50.95
C ASP A 497 -3.42 -6.36 -51.35
N CYS A 498 -3.64 -6.79 -52.60
CA CYS A 498 -2.76 -7.55 -53.51
C CYS A 498 -2.29 -8.96 -53.10
N GLU A 499 -2.30 -9.30 -51.81
CA GLU A 499 -1.81 -10.55 -51.21
C GLU A 499 -2.54 -11.84 -51.69
N ASP A 500 -3.49 -11.71 -52.60
CA ASP A 500 -4.25 -12.84 -53.15
C ASP A 500 -3.72 -13.36 -54.49
N GLY A 501 -2.71 -12.70 -55.08
CA GLY A 501 -1.95 -13.20 -56.23
C GLY A 501 -2.78 -13.46 -57.49
N ASN A 502 -3.95 -12.83 -57.59
CA ASN A 502 -4.85 -13.01 -58.73
C ASN A 502 -4.91 -11.74 -59.60
N GLU A 503 -5.85 -11.72 -60.52
CA GLU A 503 -6.03 -10.62 -61.48
C GLU A 503 -7.05 -9.55 -61.08
N LEU A 504 -7.68 -9.69 -59.92
CA LEU A 504 -8.82 -8.92 -59.44
C LEU A 504 -8.49 -8.07 -58.23
N ASN A 505 -9.07 -6.88 -58.20
CA ASN A 505 -9.11 -6.08 -56.99
C ASN A 505 -10.23 -6.52 -56.05
N ASN A 506 -10.19 -6.04 -54.80
CA ASN A 506 -11.13 -6.40 -53.74
C ASN A 506 -12.58 -5.97 -54.04
N VAL A 507 -12.80 -5.16 -55.09
CA VAL A 507 -14.11 -4.70 -55.51
C VAL A 507 -14.65 -5.43 -56.75
N GLY A 508 -13.83 -6.30 -57.38
CA GLY A 508 -14.19 -7.17 -58.50
C GLY A 508 -13.68 -6.72 -59.87
N GLY A 509 -12.96 -5.61 -59.96
CA GLY A 509 -12.36 -5.10 -61.19
C GLY A 509 -11.02 -5.74 -61.54
N ILE A 510 -10.65 -5.71 -62.82
CA ILE A 510 -9.42 -6.33 -63.32
C ILE A 510 -8.25 -5.34 -63.38
N TRP A 511 -7.04 -5.84 -63.15
CA TRP A 511 -5.81 -5.14 -63.47
C TRP A 511 -5.43 -5.30 -64.95
N PHE A 512 -4.93 -4.21 -65.55
CA PHE A 512 -4.55 -4.16 -66.96
C PHE A 512 -3.35 -3.25 -67.24
N THR A 513 -2.71 -3.42 -68.40
CA THR A 513 -1.63 -2.59 -68.93
C THR A 513 -2.00 -2.07 -70.33
N PHE A 514 -1.44 -0.92 -70.72
CA PHE A 514 -1.71 -0.28 -72.01
C PHE A 514 -0.50 0.53 -72.51
N ASN A 515 -0.48 0.86 -73.82
CA ASN A 515 0.58 1.61 -74.48
C ASN A 515 0.04 2.44 -75.67
N ASP A 516 0.91 3.26 -76.28
CA ASP A 516 0.61 4.14 -77.42
C ASP A 516 0.55 3.44 -78.80
N GLN A 517 0.66 2.10 -78.84
CA GLN A 517 0.84 1.36 -80.08
C GLN A 517 -0.31 1.58 -81.09
N LYS A 518 -1.56 1.62 -80.62
CA LYS A 518 -2.74 1.82 -81.47
C LYS A 518 -2.81 3.24 -82.02
N ASP A 519 -2.39 4.23 -81.23
CA ASP A 519 -2.39 5.64 -81.62
C ASP A 519 -1.32 5.94 -82.68
N GLN A 520 -0.16 5.28 -82.56
CA GLN A 520 0.95 5.36 -83.51
C GLN A 520 0.60 4.79 -84.90
N GLU A 521 -0.32 3.84 -84.97
CA GLU A 521 -0.81 3.23 -86.23
C GLU A 521 -1.72 4.19 -87.02
N GLY A 522 -2.33 5.18 -86.34
CA GLY A 522 -3.16 6.23 -86.94
C GLY A 522 -2.47 7.59 -87.12
N ALA A 523 -1.17 7.69 -86.84
CA ALA A 523 -0.42 8.95 -86.83
C ALA A 523 0.02 9.43 -88.23
N CYS A 524 0.12 10.76 -88.42
CA CYS A 524 0.65 11.36 -89.66
C CYS A 524 2.17 11.19 -89.81
N GLN A 525 2.90 11.24 -88.69
CA GLN A 525 4.31 10.88 -88.58
C GLN A 525 4.47 9.98 -87.36
N SER A 526 4.70 8.69 -87.62
CA SER A 526 4.88 7.69 -86.56
C SER A 526 6.24 7.86 -85.88
N GLY A 527 6.24 7.81 -84.55
CA GLY A 527 7.43 7.61 -83.73
C GLY A 527 7.76 6.13 -83.57
N SER A 528 8.74 5.80 -82.71
CA SER A 528 8.98 4.42 -82.29
C SER A 528 7.85 3.98 -81.35
N LYS A 529 7.31 2.77 -81.52
CA LYS A 529 6.23 2.21 -80.68
C LYS A 529 6.70 1.90 -79.27
N SER A 530 5.90 2.19 -78.25
CA SER A 530 6.17 1.73 -76.88
C SER A 530 5.68 0.30 -76.65
N THR A 531 6.37 -0.47 -75.81
CA THR A 531 5.99 -1.83 -75.42
C THR A 531 5.86 -1.94 -73.90
N VAL A 532 4.92 -2.78 -73.43
CA VAL A 532 4.71 -3.10 -72.01
C VAL A 532 4.49 -4.61 -71.86
N THR A 533 5.03 -5.21 -70.80
CA THR A 533 4.94 -6.66 -70.53
C THR A 533 4.54 -6.94 -69.08
N PRO A 534 3.51 -7.77 -68.85
CA PRO A 534 2.58 -8.32 -69.85
C PRO A 534 1.74 -7.20 -70.51
N LEU A 535 1.32 -7.40 -71.77
CA LEU A 535 0.28 -6.61 -72.42
C LEU A 535 -1.04 -7.37 -72.26
N THR A 536 -2.07 -6.72 -71.71
CA THR A 536 -3.29 -7.40 -71.27
C THR A 536 -4.53 -6.94 -72.04
N SER A 537 -5.59 -7.75 -71.96
CA SER A 537 -6.93 -7.45 -72.46
C SER A 537 -7.98 -8.00 -71.49
N SER A 538 -9.27 -7.67 -71.68
CA SER A 538 -10.35 -8.25 -70.86
C SER A 538 -10.45 -9.78 -70.95
N SER A 539 -9.97 -10.39 -72.05
CA SER A 539 -9.83 -11.83 -72.22
C SER A 539 -8.52 -12.43 -71.68
N ASN A 540 -7.56 -11.60 -71.25
CA ASN A 540 -6.26 -12.00 -70.71
C ASN A 540 -5.76 -10.95 -69.68
N PRO A 541 -6.35 -10.92 -68.48
CA PRO A 541 -6.09 -9.89 -67.47
C PRO A 541 -4.72 -10.07 -66.78
N PHE A 542 -4.26 -9.03 -66.09
CA PHE A 542 -2.95 -9.02 -65.42
C PHE A 542 -3.00 -9.87 -64.15
N VAL A 543 -2.24 -10.97 -64.05
CA VAL A 543 -2.09 -11.75 -62.81
C VAL A 543 -0.87 -11.29 -62.03
N MET A 544 -1.04 -10.97 -60.75
CA MET A 544 0.06 -10.59 -59.86
C MET A 544 0.95 -11.79 -59.57
N SER A 545 2.26 -11.64 -59.82
CA SER A 545 3.21 -12.77 -59.76
C SER A 545 4.59 -12.36 -59.23
N SER A 546 4.72 -11.14 -58.74
CA SER A 546 5.98 -10.56 -58.27
C SER A 546 5.78 -9.93 -56.90
N SER A 547 6.74 -10.09 -56.00
CA SER A 547 6.68 -9.58 -54.62
C SER A 547 6.53 -8.06 -54.56
N GLY A 548 5.69 -7.60 -53.63
CA GLY A 548 5.33 -6.20 -53.46
C GLY A 548 6.03 -5.50 -52.31
N TYR A 549 5.38 -4.47 -51.77
CA TYR A 549 5.81 -3.78 -50.56
C TYR A 549 5.32 -4.53 -49.32
N ASN A 550 6.22 -5.30 -48.69
CA ASN A 550 5.91 -6.15 -47.53
C ASN A 550 4.80 -7.19 -47.80
N SER A 551 4.73 -7.65 -49.05
CA SER A 551 3.70 -8.51 -49.60
C SER A 551 4.31 -9.53 -50.56
N ASP A 552 3.66 -10.67 -50.70
CA ASP A 552 4.01 -11.74 -51.62
C ASP A 552 3.72 -11.35 -53.07
N TYR A 553 2.80 -10.39 -53.29
CA TYR A 553 2.34 -9.96 -54.61
C TYR A 553 2.20 -8.44 -54.72
N ALA A 554 2.53 -7.93 -55.90
CA ALA A 554 2.24 -6.59 -56.38
C ALA A 554 2.04 -6.59 -57.88
N VAL A 555 1.45 -5.50 -58.35
CA VAL A 555 1.32 -5.22 -59.78
C VAL A 555 2.68 -4.76 -60.31
N LYS A 556 3.18 -5.41 -61.37
CA LYS A 556 4.50 -5.12 -61.97
C LYS A 556 4.46 -5.20 -63.49
N ALA A 557 4.74 -4.09 -64.18
CA ALA A 557 4.91 -4.11 -65.64
C ALA A 557 6.29 -3.58 -66.05
N THR A 558 6.97 -4.30 -66.95
CA THR A 558 8.20 -3.82 -67.60
C THR A 558 7.85 -3.13 -68.90
N TYR A 559 8.54 -2.04 -69.25
CA TYR A 559 8.23 -1.27 -70.44
C TYR A 559 9.47 -0.81 -71.22
N THR A 560 9.30 -0.59 -72.52
CA THR A 560 10.18 0.21 -73.37
C THR A 560 9.36 1.35 -73.95
N LEU A 561 9.73 2.60 -73.65
CA LEU A 561 9.07 3.79 -74.13
C LEU A 561 9.62 4.19 -75.51
N GLY A 562 8.71 4.47 -76.42
CA GLY A 562 8.98 4.90 -77.77
C GLY A 562 9.44 6.35 -77.92
N THR A 563 9.24 6.94 -79.10
CA THR A 563 9.48 8.37 -79.34
C THR A 563 8.19 9.06 -79.77
N ASN A 564 8.12 10.38 -79.56
CA ASN A 564 6.96 11.21 -79.93
C ASN A 564 6.47 10.96 -81.36
N TYR A 565 5.17 11.14 -81.55
CA TYR A 565 4.48 11.01 -82.83
C TYR A 565 3.59 12.22 -83.09
N THR A 566 3.19 12.42 -84.35
CA THR A 566 2.27 13.51 -84.73
C THR A 566 0.88 12.92 -84.99
N PRO A 567 -0.14 13.24 -84.16
CA PRO A 567 -1.47 12.66 -84.29
C PRO A 567 -2.20 13.14 -85.56
N TYR A 568 -3.20 12.38 -86.02
CA TYR A 568 -4.05 12.75 -87.14
C TYR A 568 -5.31 13.49 -86.68
N ASP A 569 -5.54 14.67 -87.23
CA ASP A 569 -6.84 15.34 -87.32
C ASP A 569 -6.90 16.09 -88.67
N GLY A 570 -8.12 16.32 -89.18
CA GLY A 570 -8.43 17.23 -90.29
C GLY A 570 -7.64 16.95 -91.57
N GLY A 571 -6.46 17.56 -91.69
CA GLY A 571 -5.48 17.28 -92.73
C GLY A 571 -4.20 18.11 -92.57
N SER A 572 -3.24 17.92 -93.48
CA SER A 572 -2.01 18.71 -93.62
C SER A 572 -0.99 18.69 -92.45
N CYS A 573 -1.17 17.84 -91.44
CA CYS A 573 -0.25 17.59 -90.32
C CYS A 573 0.05 18.85 -89.49
N ALA A 574 -0.84 19.21 -88.55
CA ALA A 574 -0.55 20.24 -87.57
C ALA A 574 0.75 19.93 -86.81
N SER A 575 1.55 20.95 -86.47
CA SER A 575 2.88 20.83 -85.85
C SER A 575 2.90 20.28 -84.41
N TRP A 576 1.79 19.72 -83.93
CA TRP A 576 1.61 19.20 -82.58
C TRP A 576 2.21 17.80 -82.46
N THR A 577 3.17 17.62 -81.56
CA THR A 577 3.83 16.33 -81.29
C THR A 577 3.32 15.77 -79.97
N ASN A 578 2.73 14.58 -79.99
CA ASN A 578 2.29 13.88 -78.79
C ASN A 578 3.41 13.00 -78.22
N PRO A 579 3.53 12.93 -76.88
CA PRO A 579 4.53 12.08 -76.24
C PRO A 579 4.19 10.60 -76.38
N ALA A 580 5.24 9.77 -76.46
CA ALA A 580 5.07 8.33 -76.31
C ALA A 580 4.72 7.99 -74.85
N TYR A 581 3.82 7.01 -74.65
CA TYR A 581 3.32 6.65 -73.32
C TYR A 581 3.09 5.15 -73.12
N ILE A 582 3.09 4.73 -71.84
CA ILE A 582 2.68 3.40 -71.34
C ILE A 582 1.92 3.55 -70.02
N GLY A 583 1.17 2.55 -69.59
CA GLY A 583 0.54 2.59 -68.28
C GLY A 583 0.04 1.25 -67.73
N ILE A 584 -0.32 1.30 -66.46
CA ILE A 584 -0.99 0.22 -65.70
C ILE A 584 -2.28 0.81 -65.14
N GLY A 585 -3.36 0.04 -65.05
CA GLY A 585 -4.58 0.48 -64.41
C GLY A 585 -5.39 -0.67 -63.81
N THR A 586 -6.43 -0.28 -63.06
CA THR A 586 -7.42 -1.19 -62.52
C THR A 586 -8.82 -0.60 -62.70
N TRP A 587 -9.73 -1.41 -63.22
CA TRP A 587 -11.16 -1.03 -63.32
C TRP A 587 -11.85 -1.18 -61.96
N VAL A 588 -12.99 -0.52 -61.75
CA VAL A 588 -13.83 -0.79 -60.56
C VAL A 588 -14.71 -2.05 -60.69
N ASP A 589 -14.73 -2.69 -61.86
CA ASP A 589 -15.57 -3.86 -62.17
C ASP A 589 -15.05 -4.63 -63.41
N LYS A 590 -15.45 -5.89 -63.59
CA LYS A 590 -15.01 -6.80 -64.68
C LYS A 590 -15.77 -6.60 -66.01
N VAL A 591 -16.73 -5.67 -66.10
CA VAL A 591 -17.48 -5.34 -67.34
C VAL A 591 -16.86 -4.14 -68.10
N GLU A 592 -15.86 -3.45 -67.53
CA GLU A 592 -15.19 -2.25 -68.09
C GLU A 592 -16.08 -1.00 -68.33
N THR A 593 -17.41 -1.06 -68.09
CA THR A 593 -18.34 0.08 -68.28
C THR A 593 -19.01 0.59 -67.02
N ASN A 594 -18.88 -0.11 -65.89
CA ASN A 594 -19.53 0.25 -64.64
C ASN A 594 -18.70 1.26 -63.84
N THR A 595 -19.39 2.03 -62.99
CA THR A 595 -18.79 3.05 -62.11
C THR A 595 -18.98 2.67 -60.64
N MET A 596 -18.14 3.22 -59.77
CA MET A 596 -18.36 3.20 -58.32
C MET A 596 -18.39 4.61 -57.74
N ASP A 597 -19.19 4.74 -56.69
CA ASP A 597 -19.35 5.96 -55.91
C ASP A 597 -18.42 5.94 -54.70
N TRP A 598 -17.41 6.79 -54.74
CA TRP A 598 -16.42 7.01 -53.69
C TRP A 598 -16.53 8.41 -53.06
N THR A 599 -17.69 9.05 -53.15
CA THR A 599 -17.91 10.41 -52.60
C THR A 599 -17.77 10.51 -51.08
N SER A 600 -17.88 9.40 -50.35
CA SER A 600 -17.62 9.33 -48.90
C SER A 600 -16.13 9.19 -48.55
N GLY A 601 -15.28 8.94 -49.56
CA GLY A 601 -13.83 8.99 -49.45
C GLY A 601 -13.26 10.38 -49.77
N ILE A 602 -12.02 10.63 -49.35
CA ILE A 602 -11.33 11.92 -49.59
C ILE A 602 -10.12 11.82 -50.52
N GLY A 603 -9.74 10.61 -50.90
CA GLY A 603 -8.55 10.37 -51.71
C GLY A 603 -8.25 8.89 -51.84
N VAL A 604 -7.16 8.59 -52.53
CA VAL A 604 -6.57 7.25 -52.57
C VAL A 604 -5.17 7.30 -51.95
N LYS A 605 -4.75 6.20 -51.35
CA LYS A 605 -3.36 5.92 -51.01
C LYS A 605 -2.93 4.61 -51.65
N PHE A 606 -1.68 4.50 -52.05
CA PHE A 606 -1.08 3.29 -52.61
C PHE A 606 0.44 3.33 -52.47
N TRP A 607 1.12 2.18 -52.52
CA TRP A 607 2.57 2.10 -52.68
C TRP A 607 2.96 2.14 -54.15
N TYR A 608 4.01 2.90 -54.46
CA TYR A 608 4.51 3.11 -55.82
C TYR A 608 6.03 2.95 -55.90
N LYS A 609 6.51 2.33 -56.98
CA LYS A 609 7.93 2.28 -57.36
C LYS A 609 8.03 2.30 -58.88
N GLY A 610 8.73 3.27 -59.46
CA GLY A 610 8.78 3.43 -60.91
C GLY A 610 9.26 4.81 -61.37
N PRO A 611 9.22 5.08 -62.69
CA PRO A 611 9.48 6.41 -63.24
C PRO A 611 8.50 7.48 -62.71
N ALA A 612 8.73 8.75 -63.01
CA ALA A 612 7.73 9.77 -62.68
C ALA A 612 6.50 9.53 -63.56
N CYS A 613 5.30 9.42 -63.01
CA CYS A 613 4.09 9.09 -63.78
C CYS A 613 2.94 10.03 -63.43
N ALA A 614 1.95 10.12 -64.30
CA ALA A 614 0.66 10.70 -63.96
C ALA A 614 -0.20 9.62 -63.33
N PHE A 615 -0.54 9.77 -62.05
CA PHE A 615 -1.65 9.03 -61.47
C PHE A 615 -2.96 9.68 -61.93
N GLN A 616 -3.82 8.89 -62.54
CA GLN A 616 -5.05 9.35 -63.19
C GLN A 616 -6.25 8.65 -62.59
N VAL A 617 -7.31 9.43 -62.40
CA VAL A 617 -8.64 8.94 -62.06
C VAL A 617 -9.57 9.31 -63.20
N ILE A 618 -10.21 8.30 -63.78
CA ILE A 618 -11.15 8.47 -64.89
C ILE A 618 -12.56 8.32 -64.33
N ILE A 619 -13.39 9.29 -64.66
CA ILE A 619 -14.79 9.37 -64.28
C ILE A 619 -15.64 9.34 -65.55
N GLU A 620 -16.87 8.83 -65.44
CA GLU A 620 -17.79 8.68 -66.57
C GLU A 620 -18.07 10.00 -67.31
N GLU A 621 -18.04 11.15 -66.63
CA GLU A 621 -18.32 12.46 -67.22
C GLU A 621 -17.26 12.96 -68.22
N VAL A 622 -16.14 12.27 -68.33
CA VAL A 622 -15.04 12.59 -69.25
C VAL A 622 -15.12 11.69 -70.48
N GLU A 623 -15.73 12.20 -71.55
CA GLU A 623 -16.01 11.45 -72.79
C GLU A 623 -14.95 11.67 -73.90
N ASP A 624 -14.04 12.64 -73.73
CA ASP A 624 -13.10 13.10 -74.76
C ASP A 624 -11.65 12.65 -74.54
N TYR A 625 -11.46 11.54 -73.82
CA TYR A 625 -10.14 10.96 -73.44
C TYR A 625 -9.25 11.85 -72.56
N CYS A 626 -9.77 12.99 -72.07
CA CYS A 626 -9.14 13.74 -70.99
C CYS A 626 -9.17 12.91 -69.68
N PHE A 627 -8.57 13.42 -68.60
CA PHE A 627 -8.53 12.71 -67.32
C PHE A 627 -8.16 13.67 -66.18
N HIS A 628 -8.51 13.29 -64.94
CA HIS A 628 -8.07 13.98 -63.74
C HIS A 628 -6.79 13.34 -63.23
N LYS A 629 -5.72 14.12 -63.04
CA LYS A 629 -4.42 13.58 -62.65
C LYS A 629 -3.72 14.32 -61.53
N LYS A 630 -2.80 13.60 -60.89
CA LYS A 630 -1.73 14.11 -60.05
C LYS A 630 -0.40 13.52 -60.54
N ASP A 631 0.59 14.37 -60.80
CA ASP A 631 1.92 13.90 -61.17
C ASP A 631 2.63 13.34 -59.93
N ILE A 632 3.09 12.10 -60.04
CA ILE A 632 3.82 11.35 -59.02
C ILE A 632 5.31 11.35 -59.40
N PRO A 633 6.20 11.80 -58.50
CA PRO A 633 7.64 11.76 -58.76
C PRO A 633 8.17 10.35 -58.99
N ALA A 634 9.27 10.23 -59.73
CA ALA A 634 9.96 8.97 -59.89
C ALA A 634 10.46 8.47 -58.53
N SER A 635 10.33 7.17 -58.28
CA SER A 635 10.90 6.55 -57.09
C SER A 635 11.56 5.22 -57.41
N ALA A 636 12.84 5.10 -57.06
CA ALA A 636 13.59 3.86 -57.16
C ALA A 636 13.26 2.87 -56.02
N ASN A 637 12.62 3.34 -54.94
CA ASN A 637 12.17 2.55 -53.80
C ASN A 637 10.64 2.57 -53.70
N TRP A 638 10.06 1.60 -53.03
CA TRP A 638 8.64 1.67 -52.66
C TRP A 638 8.37 2.93 -51.84
N THR A 639 7.41 3.72 -52.27
CA THR A 639 7.02 4.99 -51.66
C THR A 639 5.51 5.03 -51.55
N GLU A 640 4.98 5.29 -50.36
CA GLU A 640 3.55 5.49 -50.18
C GLU A 640 3.16 6.83 -50.79
N VAL A 641 2.15 6.80 -51.64
CA VAL A 641 1.63 7.95 -52.35
C VAL A 641 0.20 8.13 -51.88
N THR A 642 -0.08 9.29 -51.30
CA THR A 642 -1.44 9.75 -51.03
C THR A 642 -1.82 10.79 -52.06
N VAL A 643 -2.94 10.58 -52.74
CA VAL A 643 -3.55 11.53 -53.66
C VAL A 643 -4.95 11.85 -53.16
N LEU A 644 -5.14 13.07 -52.65
CA LEU A 644 -6.48 13.54 -52.30
C LEU A 644 -7.26 13.85 -53.57
N TRP A 645 -8.58 13.72 -53.52
CA TRP A 645 -9.45 14.15 -54.62
C TRP A 645 -9.23 15.63 -54.98
N SER A 646 -8.88 16.46 -53.99
CA SER A 646 -8.53 17.87 -54.18
C SER A 646 -7.17 18.10 -54.87
N ASP A 647 -6.30 17.09 -54.94
CA ASP A 647 -5.00 17.18 -55.61
C ASP A 647 -5.11 16.95 -57.13
N LEU A 648 -6.25 16.43 -57.59
CA LEU A 648 -6.47 16.08 -58.98
C LEU A 648 -6.82 17.31 -59.82
N ALA A 649 -6.15 17.46 -60.96
CA ALA A 649 -6.44 18.49 -61.94
C ALA A 649 -6.53 17.89 -63.35
N GLN A 650 -7.32 18.50 -64.23
CA GLN A 650 -7.34 18.11 -65.65
C GLN A 650 -6.27 18.85 -66.46
N PRO A 651 -5.67 18.21 -67.46
CA PRO A 651 -4.89 18.90 -68.49
C PRO A 651 -5.71 19.95 -69.25
N THR A 652 -5.05 20.97 -69.79
CA THR A 652 -5.70 22.11 -70.47
C THR A 652 -6.22 21.81 -71.88
N TRP A 653 -5.89 20.64 -72.46
CA TRP A 653 -6.15 20.32 -73.87
C TRP A 653 -7.49 19.62 -74.13
N GLY A 654 -8.27 19.28 -73.09
CA GLY A 654 -9.60 18.67 -73.20
C GLY A 654 -10.74 19.55 -72.66
N VAL A 655 -11.98 19.09 -72.80
CA VAL A 655 -13.18 19.70 -72.22
C VAL A 655 -13.09 19.61 -70.71
N GLN A 656 -13.03 20.77 -70.05
CA GLN A 656 -12.84 20.83 -68.61
C GLN A 656 -14.07 20.31 -67.86
N LYS A 657 -13.87 19.26 -67.06
CA LYS A 657 -14.86 18.65 -66.16
C LYS A 657 -14.35 18.73 -64.73
N THR A 658 -15.24 19.10 -63.80
CA THR A 658 -14.94 19.03 -62.37
C THR A 658 -14.79 17.57 -61.95
N PHE A 659 -13.80 17.27 -61.12
CA PHE A 659 -13.65 15.93 -60.57
C PHE A 659 -14.87 15.55 -59.71
N SER A 660 -15.40 14.34 -59.93
CA SER A 660 -16.50 13.77 -59.17
C SER A 660 -16.12 12.36 -58.73
N ALA A 661 -15.98 12.15 -57.42
CA ALA A 661 -15.73 10.81 -56.89
C ALA A 661 -16.94 9.87 -57.02
N LYS A 662 -18.05 10.32 -57.62
CA LYS A 662 -19.31 9.58 -57.69
C LYS A 662 -19.36 8.52 -58.79
N HIS A 663 -18.65 8.75 -59.89
CA HIS A 663 -18.72 7.91 -61.08
C HIS A 663 -17.32 7.46 -61.51
N VAL A 664 -16.50 7.02 -60.55
CA VAL A 664 -15.14 6.56 -60.83
C VAL A 664 -15.22 5.25 -61.61
N GLN A 665 -14.61 5.23 -62.80
CA GLN A 665 -14.57 4.06 -63.67
C GLN A 665 -13.29 3.25 -63.47
N LYS A 666 -12.15 3.94 -63.36
CA LYS A 666 -10.84 3.29 -63.20
C LYS A 666 -9.79 4.22 -62.63
N LEU A 667 -8.75 3.59 -62.09
CA LEU A 667 -7.49 4.23 -61.69
C LEU A 667 -6.37 3.76 -62.62
N GLN A 668 -5.49 4.66 -63.04
CA GLN A 668 -4.33 4.28 -63.85
C GLN A 668 -3.09 5.14 -63.59
N TRP A 669 -1.92 4.56 -63.84
CA TRP A 669 -0.61 5.18 -63.70
C TRP A 669 0.04 5.19 -65.09
N GLN A 670 0.15 6.37 -65.68
CA GLN A 670 0.68 6.56 -67.02
C GLN A 670 2.05 7.21 -66.97
N TYR A 671 3.04 6.59 -67.61
CA TYR A 671 4.36 7.18 -67.82
C TYR A 671 4.48 7.72 -69.25
N GLU A 672 4.97 8.95 -69.37
CA GLU A 672 5.32 9.58 -70.64
C GLU A 672 6.63 10.38 -70.50
N LYS A 673 7.40 10.44 -71.59
CA LYS A 673 8.66 11.18 -71.70
C LYS A 673 8.82 11.61 -73.16
N GLY A 674 9.35 12.80 -73.44
CA GLY A 674 9.32 13.40 -74.79
C GLY A 674 10.23 12.75 -75.85
N ASN A 675 11.09 13.55 -76.49
CA ASN A 675 11.95 13.12 -77.61
C ASN A 675 13.10 12.14 -77.20
N SER A 676 12.89 11.27 -76.21
CA SER A 676 13.90 10.35 -75.67
C SER A 676 13.29 8.99 -75.36
N ALA A 677 13.76 7.94 -76.06
CA ALA A 677 13.44 6.56 -75.74
C ALA A 677 13.94 6.19 -74.33
N ASP A 678 13.19 5.34 -73.63
CA ASP A 678 13.45 4.95 -72.24
C ASP A 678 13.05 3.49 -71.97
N ASN A 679 13.53 2.88 -70.90
CA ASN A 679 13.05 1.56 -70.46
C ASN A 679 13.03 1.48 -68.94
N GLY A 680 12.16 0.63 -68.40
CA GLY A 680 12.01 0.55 -66.95
C GLY A 680 10.93 -0.41 -66.47
N THR A 681 10.51 -0.23 -65.22
CA THR A 681 9.47 -1.03 -64.57
C THR A 681 8.62 -0.14 -63.68
N ILE A 682 7.31 -0.35 -63.69
CA ILE A 682 6.36 0.26 -62.74
C ILE A 682 5.85 -0.85 -61.81
N TRP A 683 5.83 -0.56 -60.51
CA TRP A 683 5.28 -1.42 -59.47
C TRP A 683 4.27 -0.62 -58.63
N ILE A 684 3.11 -1.22 -58.33
CA ILE A 684 2.00 -0.63 -57.57
C ILE A 684 1.48 -1.67 -56.55
N ASP A 685 1.13 -1.22 -55.34
CA ASP A 685 0.66 -2.09 -54.24
C ASP A 685 -0.24 -1.32 -53.23
N ASP A 686 -0.98 -2.02 -52.34
CA ASP A 686 -1.94 -1.50 -51.33
C ASP A 686 -2.80 -0.30 -51.74
N VAL A 687 -3.63 -0.42 -52.77
CA VAL A 687 -4.53 0.65 -53.18
C VAL A 687 -5.72 0.76 -52.22
N ARG A 688 -5.86 1.89 -51.52
CA ARG A 688 -6.90 2.14 -50.49
C ARG A 688 -7.55 3.51 -50.68
N ILE A 689 -8.88 3.59 -50.64
CA ILE A 689 -9.67 4.82 -50.62
C ILE A 689 -9.76 5.37 -49.19
N LEU A 690 -9.14 6.51 -48.93
CA LEU A 690 -9.13 7.22 -47.64
C LEU A 690 -10.53 7.71 -47.25
N ASN A 691 -10.84 7.78 -45.95
CA ASN A 691 -12.12 8.27 -45.36
C ASN A 691 -13.35 7.39 -45.66
N MET A 692 -13.29 6.52 -46.66
CA MET A 692 -14.45 5.82 -47.20
C MET A 692 -14.85 4.58 -46.39
N PRO A 693 -16.10 4.48 -45.92
CA PRO A 693 -16.60 3.27 -45.24
C PRO A 693 -16.56 2.00 -46.10
N PRO A 694 -15.89 0.91 -45.65
CA PRO A 694 -16.38 -0.40 -45.99
C PRO A 694 -17.67 -0.60 -45.20
N VAL A 695 -18.81 -0.75 -45.88
CA VAL A 695 -20.06 -1.22 -45.26
C VAL A 695 -19.81 -2.67 -44.86
N PRO A 696 -19.71 -3.00 -43.56
CA PRO A 696 -19.20 -4.29 -43.13
C PRO A 696 -20.16 -5.41 -43.57
N LEU A 697 -19.62 -6.43 -44.25
CA LEU A 697 -20.33 -7.69 -44.42
C LEU A 697 -20.48 -8.31 -43.02
N THR A 698 -21.68 -8.35 -42.46
CA THR A 698 -21.89 -8.82 -41.08
C THR A 698 -22.18 -10.31 -41.01
N SER A 699 -22.83 -10.82 -42.05
CA SER A 699 -23.11 -12.22 -42.24
C SER A 699 -23.40 -12.48 -43.70
N MET A 700 -23.32 -13.75 -44.06
CA MET A 700 -23.84 -14.24 -45.32
C MET A 700 -24.51 -15.57 -45.07
N THR A 701 -25.45 -15.92 -45.95
CA THR A 701 -26.05 -17.24 -45.99
C THR A 701 -25.71 -17.89 -47.31
N ILE A 702 -25.56 -19.21 -47.31
CA ILE A 702 -25.51 -20.00 -48.54
C ILE A 702 -26.93 -20.48 -48.84
N GLY A 703 -27.42 -20.17 -50.02
CA GLY A 703 -28.65 -20.72 -50.59
C GLY A 703 -28.36 -21.52 -51.85
N VAL A 704 -29.35 -22.28 -52.30
CA VAL A 704 -29.31 -22.92 -53.61
C VAL A 704 -29.51 -21.82 -54.67
N HIS A 705 -28.61 -21.73 -55.64
CA HIS A 705 -28.70 -20.78 -56.74
C HIS A 705 -29.93 -21.09 -57.61
N PRO A 706 -30.68 -20.08 -58.11
CA PRO A 706 -31.93 -20.30 -58.86
C PRO A 706 -31.87 -21.29 -60.03
N ASP A 707 -30.76 -21.38 -60.75
CA ASP A 707 -30.62 -22.31 -61.87
C ASP A 707 -30.37 -23.78 -61.48
N SER A 708 -30.17 -24.12 -60.20
CA SER A 708 -29.74 -25.46 -59.75
C SER A 708 -30.85 -26.53 -59.76
N LYS A 709 -30.44 -27.80 -59.82
CA LYS A 709 -31.23 -28.89 -60.43
C LYS A 709 -31.46 -30.13 -59.55
N VAL A 710 -30.63 -30.39 -58.55
CA VAL A 710 -30.73 -31.61 -57.69
C VAL A 710 -32.04 -31.67 -56.91
N THR A 711 -32.64 -32.85 -56.79
CA THR A 711 -34.00 -33.01 -56.22
C THR A 711 -34.05 -33.05 -54.69
N ASP A 712 -32.93 -33.33 -54.04
CA ASP A 712 -32.71 -33.25 -52.59
C ASP A 712 -31.28 -32.74 -52.33
N PRO A 713 -31.05 -31.43 -52.15
CA PRO A 713 -29.71 -30.86 -52.03
C PRO A 713 -28.99 -31.21 -50.71
N LEU A 714 -29.67 -31.86 -49.76
CA LEU A 714 -29.09 -32.25 -48.47
C LEU A 714 -28.56 -33.69 -48.50
N ASN A 715 -29.27 -34.61 -49.17
CA ASN A 715 -28.88 -36.01 -49.28
C ASN A 715 -28.47 -36.34 -50.71
N LEU A 716 -27.21 -36.07 -51.03
CA LEU A 716 -26.68 -36.34 -52.36
C LEU A 716 -26.38 -37.84 -52.51
N LYS A 717 -26.59 -38.35 -53.73
CA LYS A 717 -26.17 -39.70 -54.11
C LYS A 717 -24.92 -39.62 -54.96
N ILE A 718 -24.05 -40.62 -54.84
CA ILE A 718 -22.76 -40.70 -55.55
C ILE A 718 -22.94 -40.79 -57.08
N ASP A 719 -24.15 -41.10 -57.57
CA ASP A 719 -24.49 -41.32 -58.98
C ASP A 719 -25.57 -40.38 -59.57
N GLU A 720 -26.14 -39.43 -58.80
CA GLU A 720 -27.22 -38.55 -59.30
C GLU A 720 -26.63 -37.40 -60.14
N THR A 721 -27.13 -37.25 -61.38
CA THR A 721 -26.38 -36.59 -62.47
C THR A 721 -26.50 -35.06 -62.57
N ASP A 722 -27.39 -34.46 -61.79
CA ASP A 722 -27.65 -33.03 -61.78
C ASP A 722 -26.68 -32.28 -60.85
N THR A 723 -26.32 -31.03 -61.18
CA THR A 723 -25.35 -30.25 -60.39
C THR A 723 -26.03 -29.39 -59.32
N LEU A 724 -25.53 -29.50 -58.08
CA LEU A 724 -25.85 -28.58 -56.98
C LEU A 724 -25.01 -27.32 -57.15
N GLU A 725 -25.66 -26.16 -57.25
CA GLU A 725 -25.03 -24.87 -57.56
C GLU A 725 -25.51 -23.86 -56.50
N LEU A 726 -24.58 -23.24 -55.77
CA LEU A 726 -24.83 -22.47 -54.54
C LEU A 726 -24.52 -20.97 -54.73
N ALA A 727 -25.25 -20.12 -54.01
CA ALA A 727 -25.09 -18.67 -54.04
C ALA A 727 -25.03 -18.09 -52.62
N ILE A 728 -24.31 -16.99 -52.42
CA ILE A 728 -24.37 -16.25 -51.17
C ILE A 728 -25.47 -15.17 -51.21
N THR A 729 -26.09 -14.90 -50.06
CA THR A 729 -26.82 -13.65 -49.81
C THR A 729 -26.07 -12.87 -48.72
N THR A 730 -25.63 -11.66 -49.00
CA THR A 730 -24.90 -10.80 -48.04
C THR A 730 -25.85 -9.95 -47.21
N GLN A 731 -25.44 -9.66 -45.97
CA GLN A 731 -26.16 -8.74 -45.09
C GLN A 731 -25.20 -7.68 -44.49
N PRO A 732 -25.52 -6.38 -44.62
CA PRO A 732 -26.63 -5.83 -45.41
C PRO A 732 -26.41 -6.03 -46.92
N THR A 733 -27.45 -5.92 -47.74
CA THR A 733 -27.36 -6.15 -49.21
C THR A 733 -26.47 -5.15 -49.93
N ASN A 734 -26.20 -3.99 -49.31
CA ASN A 734 -25.25 -2.98 -49.77
C ASN A 734 -23.88 -3.09 -49.08
N ALA A 735 -23.53 -4.26 -48.51
CA ALA A 735 -22.20 -4.51 -47.97
C ALA A 735 -21.13 -4.23 -49.04
N SER A 736 -20.05 -3.58 -48.62
CA SER A 736 -18.91 -3.31 -49.48
C SER A 736 -18.23 -4.63 -49.80
N TYR A 737 -18.44 -5.09 -51.04
CA TYR A 737 -17.75 -6.19 -51.73
C TYR A 737 -18.14 -7.62 -51.28
N PRO A 738 -19.16 -8.23 -51.90
CA PRO A 738 -19.68 -9.56 -51.56
C PRO A 738 -18.82 -10.69 -52.13
N VAL A 739 -17.51 -10.71 -51.84
CA VAL A 739 -16.54 -11.65 -52.45
C VAL A 739 -16.12 -12.75 -51.47
N VAL A 740 -16.02 -13.99 -51.95
CA VAL A 740 -15.77 -15.20 -51.15
C VAL A 740 -14.72 -16.14 -51.77
N PHE A 741 -14.18 -17.03 -50.93
CA PHE A 741 -13.63 -18.33 -51.31
C PHE A 741 -14.65 -19.44 -50.97
N TRP A 742 -14.63 -20.55 -51.71
CA TRP A 742 -15.41 -21.76 -51.43
C TRP A 742 -14.48 -22.92 -51.04
N SER A 743 -14.87 -23.76 -50.09
CA SER A 743 -14.09 -24.95 -49.67
C SER A 743 -15.00 -26.08 -49.14
N SER A 744 -14.55 -27.32 -49.26
CA SER A 744 -15.19 -28.49 -48.63
C SER A 744 -14.34 -29.01 -47.46
N SER A 745 -14.97 -29.43 -46.36
CA SER A 745 -14.23 -30.00 -45.21
C SER A 745 -13.66 -31.41 -45.48
N ASP A 746 -14.22 -32.10 -46.48
CA ASP A 746 -13.77 -33.42 -46.94
C ASP A 746 -14.10 -33.56 -48.43
N GLU A 747 -13.10 -33.27 -49.27
CA GLU A 747 -13.18 -33.37 -50.73
C GLU A 747 -13.27 -34.81 -51.24
N THR A 748 -13.06 -35.82 -50.37
CA THR A 748 -13.28 -37.23 -50.70
C THR A 748 -14.76 -37.63 -50.59
N VAL A 749 -15.55 -36.85 -49.84
CA VAL A 749 -17.01 -36.99 -49.72
C VAL A 749 -17.74 -36.13 -50.77
N ALA A 750 -17.41 -34.84 -50.88
CA ALA A 750 -17.89 -33.95 -51.95
C ALA A 750 -16.96 -32.75 -52.18
N GLU A 751 -16.85 -32.30 -53.42
CA GLU A 751 -15.96 -31.25 -53.93
C GLU A 751 -16.75 -29.98 -54.32
N ILE A 752 -16.08 -28.82 -54.39
CA ILE A 752 -16.71 -27.55 -54.81
C ILE A 752 -15.73 -26.67 -55.62
N ASP A 753 -16.24 -25.91 -56.60
CA ASP A 753 -15.44 -24.95 -57.39
C ASP A 753 -15.61 -23.47 -56.97
N TYR A 754 -14.82 -22.56 -57.56
CA TYR A 754 -14.86 -21.14 -57.24
C TYR A 754 -16.17 -20.42 -57.63
N LEU A 755 -17.03 -21.08 -58.41
CA LEU A 755 -18.36 -20.60 -58.82
C LEU A 755 -19.47 -21.11 -57.88
N GLY A 756 -19.14 -21.89 -56.85
CA GLY A 756 -20.10 -22.40 -55.87
C GLY A 756 -20.78 -23.71 -56.27
N ARG A 757 -20.17 -24.52 -57.14
CA ARG A 757 -20.83 -25.72 -57.70
C ARG A 757 -20.23 -27.01 -57.15
N VAL A 758 -21.08 -27.94 -56.73
CA VAL A 758 -20.77 -29.07 -55.83
C VAL A 758 -20.92 -30.43 -56.52
N PHE A 759 -19.97 -31.34 -56.23
CA PHE A 759 -19.87 -32.66 -56.87
C PHE A 759 -19.64 -33.78 -55.83
N PRO A 760 -20.56 -34.75 -55.64
CA PRO A 760 -20.44 -35.83 -54.65
C PRO A 760 -19.46 -36.94 -55.10
N LYS A 761 -18.83 -37.63 -54.15
CA LYS A 761 -17.80 -38.66 -54.41
C LYS A 761 -17.82 -39.88 -53.47
N GLY A 762 -18.11 -39.72 -52.18
CA GLY A 762 -17.95 -40.77 -51.16
C GLY A 762 -19.00 -40.72 -50.05
N TYR A 763 -19.23 -41.84 -49.35
CA TYR A 763 -20.17 -41.91 -48.23
C TYR A 763 -19.60 -41.17 -47.00
N GLY A 764 -20.42 -40.34 -46.36
CA GLY A 764 -20.00 -39.49 -45.25
C GLY A 764 -20.92 -38.29 -45.04
N GLU A 765 -20.38 -37.26 -44.41
CA GLU A 765 -21.03 -35.98 -44.19
C GLU A 765 -19.97 -34.88 -44.24
N THR A 766 -20.02 -34.03 -45.27
CA THR A 766 -19.04 -32.95 -45.46
C THR A 766 -19.72 -31.59 -45.43
N THR A 767 -19.05 -30.58 -44.90
CA THR A 767 -19.58 -29.22 -44.80
C THR A 767 -18.87 -28.30 -45.79
N ILE A 768 -19.61 -27.92 -46.83
CA ILE A 768 -19.26 -26.84 -47.74
C ILE A 768 -19.22 -25.54 -46.93
N THR A 769 -18.22 -24.70 -47.20
CA THR A 769 -18.00 -23.41 -46.53
C THR A 769 -17.76 -22.32 -47.57
N ALA A 770 -18.56 -21.24 -47.51
CA ALA A 770 -18.25 -19.97 -48.17
C ALA A 770 -17.60 -19.05 -47.13
N ARG A 771 -16.40 -18.56 -47.41
CA ARG A 771 -15.64 -17.68 -46.52
C ARG A 771 -15.44 -16.34 -47.19
N SER A 772 -15.77 -15.25 -46.52
CA SER A 772 -15.53 -13.91 -47.07
C SER A 772 -14.04 -13.71 -47.30
N LYS A 773 -13.67 -13.17 -48.47
CA LYS A 773 -12.26 -12.87 -48.79
C LYS A 773 -11.67 -11.84 -47.81
N MET A 774 -12.46 -10.81 -47.45
CA MET A 774 -12.03 -9.71 -46.57
C MET A 774 -12.20 -10.03 -45.08
N HIS A 775 -13.28 -10.72 -44.70
CA HIS A 775 -13.55 -11.09 -43.31
C HIS A 775 -13.52 -12.60 -43.19
N GLN A 776 -12.31 -13.16 -43.17
CA GLN A 776 -12.09 -14.61 -43.18
C GLN A 776 -12.65 -15.32 -41.93
N SER A 777 -13.08 -14.59 -40.90
CA SER A 777 -13.89 -15.07 -39.77
C SER A 777 -15.38 -15.30 -40.10
N ILE A 778 -15.91 -14.68 -41.15
CA ILE A 778 -17.31 -14.78 -41.60
C ILE A 778 -17.39 -15.93 -42.59
N THR A 779 -17.93 -17.04 -42.09
CA THR A 779 -18.19 -18.26 -42.85
C THR A 779 -19.67 -18.60 -42.83
N ALA A 780 -20.28 -18.75 -44.00
CA ALA A 780 -21.50 -19.51 -44.15
C ALA A 780 -21.17 -20.98 -44.44
N THR A 781 -22.05 -21.89 -44.03
CA THR A 781 -21.84 -23.33 -44.20
C THR A 781 -23.08 -24.03 -44.75
N TYR A 782 -22.86 -25.14 -45.46
CA TYR A 782 -23.91 -26.00 -46.02
C TYR A 782 -23.47 -27.47 -45.89
N THR A 783 -24.11 -28.24 -45.01
CA THR A 783 -23.70 -29.61 -44.68
C THR A 783 -24.39 -30.63 -45.59
N VAL A 784 -23.61 -31.22 -46.49
CA VAL A 784 -24.01 -32.18 -47.51
C VAL A 784 -23.78 -33.61 -46.99
N LYS A 785 -24.76 -34.51 -47.17
CA LYS A 785 -24.81 -35.85 -46.55
C LYS A 785 -24.90 -36.97 -47.58
N VAL A 786 -24.23 -38.09 -47.31
CA VAL A 786 -24.20 -39.30 -48.16
C VAL A 786 -24.19 -40.55 -47.23
N PRO A 787 -25.35 -41.04 -46.75
CA PRO A 787 -25.47 -41.78 -45.48
C PRO A 787 -25.07 -43.27 -45.45
N ALA A 788 -24.90 -43.83 -44.24
CA ALA A 788 -24.38 -45.19 -43.95
C ALA A 788 -25.06 -45.88 -42.71
N PRO A 789 -24.91 -47.22 -42.50
CA PRO A 789 -25.65 -48.01 -41.48
C PRO A 789 -24.93 -48.18 -40.11
N SER A 790 -25.59 -48.85 -39.16
CA SER A 790 -25.20 -48.98 -37.72
C SER A 790 -25.26 -50.43 -37.15
N VAL A 791 -24.85 -50.62 -35.87
CA VAL A 791 -24.67 -51.93 -35.19
C VAL A 791 -25.16 -51.95 -33.71
N PRO A 792 -26.02 -52.91 -33.29
CA PRO A 792 -26.64 -52.97 -31.96
C PRO A 792 -25.95 -53.89 -30.91
N PRO A 793 -26.25 -53.75 -29.59
CA PRO A 793 -25.63 -54.46 -28.47
C PRO A 793 -26.08 -55.92 -28.25
N THR A 794 -25.34 -56.60 -27.36
CA THR A 794 -25.73 -57.88 -26.72
C THR A 794 -25.55 -57.93 -25.20
N GLY A 795 -24.67 -57.13 -24.58
CA GLY A 795 -24.34 -57.25 -23.14
C GLY A 795 -23.92 -55.95 -22.43
N ILE A 796 -24.06 -55.93 -21.09
CA ILE A 796 -23.59 -54.87 -20.16
C ILE A 796 -22.99 -55.56 -18.90
N SER A 797 -21.92 -55.01 -18.32
CA SER A 797 -21.30 -55.43 -17.05
C SER A 797 -20.67 -54.25 -16.27
N PHE A 798 -20.04 -54.53 -15.11
CA PHE A 798 -19.36 -53.56 -14.23
C PHE A 798 -18.06 -54.13 -13.65
N SER A 799 -17.12 -53.27 -13.26
CA SER A 799 -15.90 -53.64 -12.54
C SER A 799 -15.34 -52.46 -11.72
N PRO A 800 -15.26 -52.53 -10.37
CA PRO A 800 -15.74 -53.60 -9.51
C PRO A 800 -17.28 -53.69 -9.47
N THR A 801 -17.80 -54.71 -8.79
CA THR A 801 -19.24 -55.00 -8.66
C THR A 801 -19.81 -54.72 -7.26
N SER A 802 -18.97 -54.38 -6.28
CA SER A 802 -19.37 -53.99 -4.92
C SER A 802 -18.62 -52.73 -4.46
N TYR A 803 -19.33 -51.81 -3.83
CA TYR A 803 -18.85 -50.48 -3.42
C TYR A 803 -19.20 -50.20 -1.96
N THR A 804 -18.35 -49.44 -1.25
CA THR A 804 -18.61 -48.95 0.10
C THR A 804 -18.52 -47.43 0.10
N ILE A 805 -19.61 -46.74 0.48
CA ILE A 805 -19.73 -45.28 0.38
C ILE A 805 -20.09 -44.69 1.76
N PRO A 806 -19.36 -43.70 2.29
CA PRO A 806 -19.78 -43.00 3.50
C PRO A 806 -21.12 -42.26 3.34
N VAL A 807 -21.90 -42.16 4.42
CA VAL A 807 -23.16 -41.41 4.40
C VAL A 807 -22.91 -39.93 4.06
N GLY A 808 -23.69 -39.40 3.12
CA GLY A 808 -23.58 -38.03 2.61
C GLY A 808 -22.58 -37.83 1.46
N THR A 809 -21.90 -38.87 0.97
CA THR A 809 -20.97 -38.78 -0.17
C THR A 809 -21.52 -39.47 -1.43
N THR A 810 -20.85 -39.26 -2.56
CA THR A 810 -21.23 -39.82 -3.87
C THR A 810 -20.10 -40.59 -4.54
N ASP A 811 -20.43 -41.57 -5.39
CA ASP A 811 -19.49 -42.29 -6.26
C ASP A 811 -20.14 -42.60 -7.63
N MET A 812 -19.37 -42.88 -8.68
CA MET A 812 -19.88 -43.06 -10.05
C MET A 812 -19.69 -44.50 -10.57
N LEU A 813 -20.76 -45.09 -11.12
CA LEU A 813 -20.71 -46.41 -11.76
C LEU A 813 -20.64 -46.29 -13.30
N LEU A 814 -19.66 -46.96 -13.91
CA LEU A 814 -19.43 -46.95 -15.36
C LEU A 814 -19.77 -48.32 -16.00
N PRO A 815 -20.79 -48.43 -16.86
CA PRO A 815 -21.16 -49.69 -17.51
C PRO A 815 -20.19 -50.05 -18.65
N ILE A 816 -19.82 -51.34 -18.72
CA ILE A 816 -18.97 -51.91 -19.76
C ILE A 816 -19.86 -52.66 -20.75
N PHE A 817 -19.81 -52.33 -22.04
CA PHE A 817 -20.70 -52.86 -23.07
C PHE A 817 -20.09 -54.04 -23.86
N ALA A 818 -20.94 -54.84 -24.48
CA ALA A 818 -20.56 -55.90 -25.41
C ALA A 818 -21.51 -56.00 -26.62
N PRO A 819 -21.03 -56.35 -27.83
CA PRO A 819 -19.62 -56.55 -28.21
C PRO A 819 -18.80 -55.25 -28.23
N ILE A 820 -17.52 -55.34 -28.63
CA ILE A 820 -16.71 -54.16 -28.97
C ILE A 820 -17.20 -53.59 -30.31
N GLY A 821 -17.42 -52.28 -30.41
CA GLY A 821 -17.91 -51.61 -31.64
C GLY A 821 -19.42 -51.40 -31.71
N VAL A 822 -20.15 -51.54 -30.60
CA VAL A 822 -21.58 -51.23 -30.50
C VAL A 822 -21.82 -49.73 -30.71
N THR A 823 -22.80 -49.40 -31.56
CA THR A 823 -23.18 -48.02 -31.87
C THR A 823 -24.43 -47.53 -31.11
N GLU A 824 -25.13 -48.42 -30.37
CA GLU A 824 -26.25 -48.06 -29.47
C GLU A 824 -25.86 -48.28 -27.99
N THR A 825 -25.62 -47.20 -27.24
CA THR A 825 -25.05 -47.27 -25.87
C THR A 825 -25.90 -46.61 -24.78
N ASP A 826 -27.07 -46.07 -25.10
CA ASP A 826 -27.92 -45.33 -24.16
C ASP A 826 -28.67 -46.28 -23.17
N VAL A 827 -28.82 -45.85 -21.91
CA VAL A 827 -29.21 -46.67 -20.75
C VAL A 827 -30.18 -45.99 -19.78
N THR A 828 -30.75 -46.76 -18.86
CA THR A 828 -31.58 -46.31 -17.73
C THR A 828 -31.11 -46.92 -16.41
N TRP A 829 -31.17 -46.15 -15.32
CA TRP A 829 -30.63 -46.50 -14.01
C TRP A 829 -31.72 -46.70 -12.95
N SER A 830 -31.48 -47.59 -11.97
CA SER A 830 -32.36 -47.79 -10.81
C SER A 830 -31.60 -48.24 -9.56
N SER A 831 -32.10 -47.88 -8.38
CA SER A 831 -31.62 -48.36 -7.06
C SER A 831 -32.69 -49.21 -6.37
N SER A 832 -32.28 -50.29 -5.69
CA SER A 832 -33.19 -51.16 -4.93
C SER A 832 -33.68 -50.55 -3.61
N ASN A 833 -32.98 -49.55 -3.07
CA ASN A 833 -33.40 -48.80 -1.89
C ASN A 833 -32.76 -47.40 -1.85
N SER A 834 -33.46 -46.43 -2.42
CA SER A 834 -33.01 -45.04 -2.52
C SER A 834 -32.93 -44.28 -1.20
N THR A 835 -33.50 -44.79 -0.10
CA THR A 835 -33.37 -44.17 1.24
C THR A 835 -32.05 -44.52 1.92
N ILE A 836 -31.35 -45.55 1.43
CA ILE A 836 -30.00 -45.93 1.85
C ILE A 836 -28.98 -45.46 0.81
N ALA A 837 -29.19 -45.75 -0.49
CA ALA A 837 -28.34 -45.25 -1.57
C ALA A 837 -29.16 -44.95 -2.84
N SER A 838 -29.13 -43.70 -3.33
CA SER A 838 -29.84 -43.27 -4.55
C SER A 838 -28.90 -43.24 -5.76
N VAL A 839 -29.41 -43.32 -7.00
CA VAL A 839 -28.63 -43.21 -8.25
C VAL A 839 -29.33 -42.28 -9.24
N ASN A 840 -28.57 -41.42 -9.92
CA ASN A 840 -29.10 -40.48 -10.92
C ASN A 840 -29.03 -41.02 -12.36
N ALA A 841 -29.52 -40.23 -13.33
CA ALA A 841 -29.58 -40.62 -14.74
C ALA A 841 -28.22 -40.87 -15.41
N THR A 842 -27.12 -40.41 -14.81
CA THR A 842 -25.75 -40.56 -15.32
C THR A 842 -24.95 -41.64 -14.58
N GLY A 843 -25.57 -42.37 -13.64
CA GLY A 843 -24.91 -43.44 -12.89
C GLY A 843 -24.15 -43.01 -11.62
N VAL A 844 -24.36 -41.78 -11.13
CA VAL A 844 -23.79 -41.31 -9.85
C VAL A 844 -24.67 -41.77 -8.70
N VAL A 845 -24.09 -42.51 -7.76
CA VAL A 845 -24.71 -43.06 -6.56
C VAL A 845 -24.43 -42.15 -5.36
N THR A 846 -25.44 -41.85 -4.54
CA THR A 846 -25.32 -41.06 -3.29
C THR A 846 -25.66 -41.92 -2.08
N GLY A 847 -24.79 -41.95 -1.05
CA GLY A 847 -25.09 -42.58 0.23
C GLY A 847 -26.01 -41.69 1.08
N VAL A 848 -27.24 -42.13 1.35
CA VAL A 848 -28.29 -41.32 1.99
C VAL A 848 -28.41 -41.60 3.49
N SER A 849 -28.34 -42.87 3.91
CA SER A 849 -28.33 -43.26 5.33
C SER A 849 -27.48 -44.52 5.54
N VAL A 850 -26.91 -44.69 6.74
CA VAL A 850 -26.05 -45.83 7.08
C VAL A 850 -26.85 -47.14 6.97
N GLY A 851 -26.37 -48.11 6.19
CA GLY A 851 -27.06 -49.39 5.95
C GLY A 851 -26.69 -50.07 4.62
N GLY A 852 -27.52 -51.01 4.18
CA GLY A 852 -27.36 -51.77 2.93
C GLY A 852 -27.12 -53.27 3.16
N PRO A 853 -26.60 -54.02 2.17
CA PRO A 853 -26.23 -53.57 0.83
C PRO A 853 -27.45 -53.18 -0.04
N VAL A 854 -27.27 -52.18 -0.91
CA VAL A 854 -28.26 -51.68 -1.90
C VAL A 854 -27.79 -52.07 -3.30
N THR A 855 -28.68 -52.62 -4.13
CA THR A 855 -28.36 -53.01 -5.52
C THR A 855 -28.67 -51.86 -6.48
N ILE A 856 -27.69 -51.52 -7.33
CA ILE A 856 -27.83 -50.57 -8.44
C ILE A 856 -27.90 -51.35 -9.76
N THR A 857 -28.58 -50.82 -10.78
CA THR A 857 -28.78 -51.49 -12.08
C THR A 857 -28.74 -50.48 -13.23
N ALA A 858 -28.15 -50.87 -14.37
CA ALA A 858 -28.21 -50.18 -15.66
C ALA A 858 -28.90 -51.08 -16.72
N THR A 859 -29.83 -50.53 -17.50
CA THR A 859 -30.61 -51.24 -18.55
C THR A 859 -30.50 -50.53 -19.90
N SER A 860 -30.17 -51.23 -20.99
CA SER A 860 -30.13 -50.66 -22.36
C SER A 860 -31.49 -50.15 -22.82
N LYS A 861 -31.52 -49.00 -23.52
CA LYS A 861 -32.75 -48.41 -24.07
C LYS A 861 -33.25 -49.10 -25.34
N THR A 862 -32.34 -49.55 -26.22
CA THR A 862 -32.70 -50.16 -27.51
C THR A 862 -32.97 -51.66 -27.38
N LYS A 863 -32.39 -52.33 -26.37
CA LYS A 863 -32.66 -53.73 -26.01
C LYS A 863 -32.87 -53.86 -24.50
N THR A 864 -34.10 -53.65 -24.06
CA THR A 864 -34.49 -53.59 -22.63
C THR A 864 -34.24 -54.89 -21.83
N ASN A 865 -33.95 -56.00 -22.52
CA ASN A 865 -33.53 -57.26 -21.93
C ASN A 865 -32.03 -57.32 -21.57
N VAL A 866 -31.21 -56.34 -21.97
CA VAL A 866 -29.77 -56.26 -21.64
C VAL A 866 -29.55 -55.35 -20.42
N LYS A 867 -29.02 -55.91 -19.32
CA LYS A 867 -28.82 -55.24 -18.03
C LYS A 867 -27.51 -55.61 -17.34
N GLY A 868 -26.97 -54.71 -16.51
CA GLY A 868 -25.87 -54.99 -15.57
C GLY A 868 -26.19 -54.47 -14.15
N THR A 869 -25.61 -55.08 -13.10
CA THR A 869 -25.86 -54.72 -11.69
C THR A 869 -24.58 -54.61 -10.85
N ALA A 870 -24.66 -53.84 -9.77
CA ALA A 870 -23.62 -53.70 -8.74
C ALA A 870 -24.26 -53.49 -7.35
N THR A 871 -23.50 -53.61 -6.26
CA THR A 871 -23.99 -53.41 -4.88
C THR A 871 -23.24 -52.32 -4.11
N VAL A 872 -23.91 -51.67 -3.15
CA VAL A 872 -23.42 -50.50 -2.41
C VAL A 872 -23.72 -50.64 -0.91
N MET A 873 -22.71 -50.51 -0.04
CA MET A 873 -22.85 -50.46 1.42
C MET A 873 -22.59 -49.04 1.92
N VAL A 874 -23.49 -48.47 2.74
CA VAL A 874 -23.36 -47.10 3.27
C VAL A 874 -22.92 -47.11 4.72
N VAL A 875 -21.83 -46.40 5.02
CA VAL A 875 -21.16 -46.42 6.35
C VAL A 875 -21.22 -45.08 7.07
N GLY A 876 -21.12 -45.09 8.41
CA GLY A 876 -21.03 -43.87 9.22
C GLY A 876 -19.67 -43.15 9.07
N VAL A 877 -19.59 -41.93 9.61
CA VAL A 877 -18.36 -41.11 9.59
C VAL A 877 -17.95 -40.81 11.04
N GLY A 878 -16.75 -41.27 11.43
CA GLY A 878 -16.19 -41.02 12.76
C GLY A 878 -15.57 -39.63 12.91
N VAL A 879 -15.25 -39.24 14.15
CA VAL A 879 -14.51 -37.98 14.42
C VAL A 879 -13.02 -38.14 14.12
N ASP A 880 -12.51 -37.33 13.20
CA ASP A 880 -11.10 -37.28 12.83
C ASP A 880 -10.32 -36.28 13.69
N GLU A 881 -10.94 -35.14 14.03
CA GLU A 881 -10.29 -34.04 14.72
C GLU A 881 -11.29 -33.18 15.52
N ILE A 882 -10.82 -32.59 16.62
CA ILE A 882 -11.49 -31.46 17.28
C ILE A 882 -10.58 -30.24 17.12
N THR A 883 -11.16 -29.12 16.72
CA THR A 883 -10.49 -27.81 16.74
C THR A 883 -11.23 -26.86 17.67
N VAL A 884 -10.55 -25.81 18.13
CA VAL A 884 -11.13 -24.76 18.98
C VAL A 884 -10.75 -23.39 18.44
N ASP A 885 -11.61 -22.41 18.66
CA ASP A 885 -11.41 -21.02 18.20
C ASP A 885 -10.38 -20.23 19.03
N LYS A 886 -10.12 -20.65 20.27
CA LYS A 886 -9.20 -19.98 21.20
C LYS A 886 -8.26 -20.96 21.90
N ASN A 887 -6.97 -20.93 21.55
CA ASN A 887 -5.90 -21.68 22.20
C ASN A 887 -4.52 -21.08 21.89
N PRO A 888 -3.70 -20.63 22.86
CA PRO A 888 -3.95 -20.62 24.31
C PRO A 888 -4.85 -19.46 24.74
N ILE A 889 -5.28 -19.45 26.00
CA ILE A 889 -6.08 -18.37 26.60
C ILE A 889 -5.24 -17.64 27.64
N THR A 890 -5.23 -16.32 27.55
CA THR A 890 -4.68 -15.45 28.60
C THR A 890 -5.76 -14.46 29.01
N MET A 891 -6.04 -14.38 30.30
CA MET A 891 -7.09 -13.50 30.86
C MET A 891 -6.62 -12.88 32.16
N THR A 892 -7.26 -11.82 32.60
CA THR A 892 -7.03 -11.19 33.90
C THR A 892 -7.95 -11.81 34.95
N ILE A 893 -7.52 -11.86 36.20
CA ILE A 893 -8.38 -12.35 37.29
C ILE A 893 -9.72 -11.58 37.35
N GLY A 894 -10.83 -12.33 37.39
CA GLY A 894 -12.21 -11.80 37.32
C GLY A 894 -12.86 -11.85 35.93
N GLU A 895 -12.10 -12.12 34.87
CA GLU A 895 -12.62 -12.27 33.51
C GLU A 895 -13.09 -13.71 33.22
N SER A 896 -13.94 -13.84 32.21
CA SER A 896 -14.35 -15.11 31.62
C SER A 896 -14.23 -15.05 30.09
N GLU A 897 -14.00 -16.21 29.48
CA GLU A 897 -13.86 -16.37 28.03
C GLU A 897 -14.68 -17.56 27.56
N THR A 898 -15.28 -17.46 26.38
CA THR A 898 -15.99 -18.59 25.76
C THR A 898 -15.18 -19.16 24.61
N VAL A 899 -15.03 -20.48 24.61
CA VAL A 899 -14.35 -21.29 23.58
C VAL A 899 -15.38 -22.16 22.87
N THR A 900 -15.35 -22.13 21.54
CA THR A 900 -16.18 -22.96 20.68
C THR A 900 -15.37 -24.14 20.16
N ALA A 901 -15.82 -25.37 20.42
CA ALA A 901 -15.23 -26.58 19.85
C ALA A 901 -15.92 -26.99 18.54
N THR A 902 -15.15 -27.25 17.49
CA THR A 902 -15.63 -27.73 16.19
C THR A 902 -15.16 -29.17 15.97
N VAL A 903 -16.09 -30.07 15.65
CA VAL A 903 -15.81 -31.49 15.39
C VAL A 903 -15.72 -31.72 13.88
N LEU A 904 -14.62 -32.32 13.43
CA LEU A 904 -14.33 -32.59 12.02
C LEU A 904 -14.22 -34.12 11.75
N PRO A 905 -14.61 -34.58 10.55
CA PRO A 905 -15.21 -33.81 9.46
C PRO A 905 -16.64 -33.34 9.82
N ALA A 906 -17.15 -32.31 9.13
CA ALA A 906 -18.44 -31.70 9.47
C ALA A 906 -19.63 -32.67 9.34
N ASN A 907 -19.49 -33.79 8.64
CA ASN A 907 -20.48 -34.86 8.54
C ASN A 907 -20.25 -36.03 9.53
N ALA A 908 -19.35 -35.87 10.53
CA ALA A 908 -19.19 -36.84 11.60
C ALA A 908 -20.54 -37.14 12.26
N THR A 909 -20.82 -38.42 12.49
CA THR A 909 -22.14 -38.92 12.89
C THR A 909 -22.44 -38.62 14.37
N ASN A 910 -21.42 -38.55 15.23
CA ASN A 910 -21.53 -38.14 16.64
C ASN A 910 -20.57 -36.97 16.94
N LYS A 911 -21.12 -35.78 17.19
CA LYS A 911 -20.36 -34.53 17.42
C LYS A 911 -20.31 -34.10 18.89
N SER A 912 -20.75 -34.95 19.82
CA SER A 912 -20.80 -34.58 21.24
C SER A 912 -19.40 -34.63 21.86
N VAL A 913 -19.16 -33.75 22.84
CA VAL A 913 -17.86 -33.57 23.51
C VAL A 913 -18.01 -33.47 25.03
N ALA A 914 -16.90 -33.64 25.74
CA ALA A 914 -16.75 -33.38 27.18
C ALA A 914 -15.65 -32.35 27.44
N TRP A 915 -15.72 -31.65 28.58
CA TRP A 915 -14.77 -30.59 28.98
C TRP A 915 -14.20 -30.85 30.38
N SER A 916 -12.94 -30.45 30.64
CA SER A 916 -12.31 -30.54 31.97
C SER A 916 -11.20 -29.49 32.19
N THR A 917 -10.80 -29.27 33.45
CA THR A 917 -9.69 -28.39 33.86
C THR A 917 -8.66 -29.16 34.68
N THR A 918 -7.37 -28.85 34.53
CA THR A 918 -6.31 -29.42 35.38
C THR A 918 -6.20 -28.74 36.75
N ASN A 919 -6.71 -27.50 36.91
CA ASN A 919 -6.72 -26.81 38.19
C ASN A 919 -7.87 -25.79 38.28
N SER A 920 -8.95 -26.20 38.94
CA SER A 920 -10.14 -25.36 39.14
C SER A 920 -9.93 -24.16 40.06
N ALA A 921 -8.86 -24.11 40.86
CA ALA A 921 -8.51 -22.94 41.66
C ALA A 921 -7.94 -21.79 40.79
N ILE A 922 -7.54 -22.08 39.55
CA ILE A 922 -7.03 -21.09 38.58
C ILE A 922 -8.12 -20.75 37.56
N ALA A 923 -8.75 -21.76 36.94
CA ALA A 923 -9.89 -21.54 36.05
C ALA A 923 -10.84 -22.76 35.98
N THR A 924 -12.14 -22.48 35.90
CA THR A 924 -13.21 -23.48 35.73
C THR A 924 -13.76 -23.44 34.30
N VAL A 925 -14.23 -24.56 33.77
CA VAL A 925 -14.86 -24.64 32.44
C VAL A 925 -16.22 -25.33 32.48
N THR A 926 -17.23 -24.73 31.86
CA THR A 926 -18.57 -25.32 31.67
C THR A 926 -19.07 -25.02 30.27
N ASN A 927 -19.33 -26.04 29.45
CA ASN A 927 -19.82 -25.89 28.07
C ASN A 927 -19.00 -24.88 27.23
N GLY A 928 -17.67 -24.93 27.36
CA GLY A 928 -16.75 -24.01 26.67
C GLY A 928 -16.57 -22.63 27.33
N VAL A 929 -17.34 -22.28 28.36
CA VAL A 929 -17.15 -21.03 29.12
C VAL A 929 -16.11 -21.25 30.21
N ILE A 930 -14.96 -20.59 30.09
CA ILE A 930 -13.84 -20.61 31.02
C ILE A 930 -13.89 -19.36 31.89
N ALA A 931 -13.96 -19.52 33.20
CA ALA A 931 -13.95 -18.40 34.15
C ALA A 931 -12.71 -18.46 35.03
N SER A 932 -12.02 -17.32 35.17
CA SER A 932 -10.86 -17.21 36.06
C SER A 932 -11.26 -17.25 37.53
N GLN A 933 -10.45 -17.93 38.34
CA GLN A 933 -10.64 -18.09 39.79
C GLN A 933 -9.41 -17.67 40.59
N GLY A 934 -8.21 -17.76 40.01
CA GLY A 934 -6.95 -17.38 40.66
C GLY A 934 -5.83 -17.12 39.65
N VAL A 935 -4.85 -16.30 40.04
CA VAL A 935 -3.67 -15.99 39.21
C VAL A 935 -2.79 -17.23 39.08
N GLY A 936 -2.30 -17.53 37.87
CA GLY A 936 -1.47 -18.71 37.59
C GLY A 936 -1.76 -19.33 36.24
N SER A 937 -1.34 -20.58 36.04
CA SER A 937 -1.55 -21.34 34.81
C SER A 937 -2.24 -22.69 35.05
N CYS A 938 -3.23 -23.03 34.23
CA CYS A 938 -3.84 -24.37 34.17
C CYS A 938 -4.09 -24.78 32.70
N THR A 939 -4.66 -25.96 32.47
CA THR A 939 -5.03 -26.45 31.14
C THR A 939 -6.50 -26.84 31.13
N ILE A 940 -7.24 -26.38 30.14
CA ILE A 940 -8.60 -26.82 29.84
C ILE A 940 -8.55 -27.84 28.71
N ARG A 941 -9.20 -29.00 28.86
CA ARG A 941 -9.27 -30.04 27.83
C ARG A 941 -10.69 -30.16 27.28
N VAL A 942 -10.82 -30.27 25.97
CA VAL A 942 -12.05 -30.69 25.28
C VAL A 942 -11.82 -32.01 24.55
N THR A 943 -12.68 -33.01 24.73
CA THR A 943 -12.52 -34.38 24.21
C THR A 943 -13.76 -34.84 23.46
N SER A 944 -13.59 -35.56 22.34
CA SER A 944 -14.70 -36.17 21.60
C SER A 944 -15.32 -37.32 22.38
N ASN A 945 -16.64 -37.37 22.44
CA ASN A 945 -17.36 -38.52 23.02
C ASN A 945 -17.45 -39.69 22.03
N ASP A 946 -17.28 -39.46 20.72
CA ASP A 946 -17.24 -40.50 19.68
C ASP A 946 -15.89 -41.25 19.68
N ASN A 947 -14.81 -40.51 19.98
CA ASN A 947 -13.46 -41.07 20.04
C ASN A 947 -12.61 -40.32 21.08
N SER A 948 -12.42 -40.93 22.25
CA SER A 948 -11.68 -40.32 23.37
C SER A 948 -10.19 -40.03 23.09
N SER A 949 -9.62 -40.59 22.01
CA SER A 949 -8.27 -40.24 21.56
C SER A 949 -8.18 -38.89 20.85
N LYS A 950 -9.32 -38.27 20.51
CA LYS A 950 -9.42 -36.96 19.86
C LYS A 950 -9.76 -35.90 20.90
N TYR A 951 -8.79 -35.05 21.25
CA TYR A 951 -8.95 -33.98 22.22
C TYR A 951 -8.06 -32.79 21.88
N VAL A 952 -8.36 -31.63 22.47
CA VAL A 952 -7.52 -30.43 22.44
C VAL A 952 -7.25 -29.98 23.87
N ASP A 953 -5.99 -29.75 24.18
CA ASP A 953 -5.54 -29.09 25.40
C ASP A 953 -5.33 -27.60 25.15
N ILE A 954 -5.96 -26.78 25.98
CA ILE A 954 -5.95 -25.32 25.92
C ILE A 954 -5.21 -24.82 27.17
N PRO A 955 -3.94 -24.37 27.05
CA PRO A 955 -3.26 -23.71 28.15
C PRO A 955 -3.99 -22.40 28.49
N VAL A 956 -4.30 -22.20 29.76
CA VAL A 956 -4.94 -20.98 30.31
C VAL A 956 -3.98 -20.33 31.28
N THR A 957 -3.67 -19.04 31.06
CA THR A 957 -2.88 -18.21 31.97
C THR A 957 -3.72 -17.05 32.50
N VAL A 958 -3.92 -17.00 33.81
CA VAL A 958 -4.62 -15.90 34.49
C VAL A 958 -3.59 -14.94 35.08
N LYS A 959 -3.62 -13.67 34.67
CA LYS A 959 -2.71 -12.61 35.12
C LYS A 959 -3.35 -11.74 36.22
N PRO A 960 -2.54 -11.14 37.11
CA PRO A 960 -3.03 -10.15 38.07
C PRO A 960 -3.42 -8.83 37.38
N ILE A 961 -4.31 -8.05 37.99
CA ILE A 961 -4.67 -6.71 37.52
C ILE A 961 -3.48 -5.77 37.76
N ALA A 962 -2.99 -5.10 36.71
CA ALA A 962 -1.82 -4.22 36.78
C ALA A 962 -2.14 -2.87 37.45
N VAL A 963 -1.21 -2.35 38.25
CA VAL A 963 -1.29 -0.99 38.84
C VAL A 963 -1.03 0.05 37.76
N THR A 964 -1.97 0.96 37.54
CA THR A 964 -1.85 2.03 36.55
C THR A 964 -1.27 3.30 37.13
N SER A 965 -1.64 3.66 38.38
CA SER A 965 -1.14 4.85 39.06
C SER A 965 -1.15 4.71 40.58
N VAL A 966 -0.22 5.42 41.23
CA VAL A 966 -0.23 5.71 42.67
C VAL A 966 -0.35 7.22 42.83
N SER A 967 -1.16 7.68 43.77
CA SER A 967 -1.23 9.10 44.13
C SER A 967 -1.18 9.31 45.64
N VAL A 968 -0.63 10.45 46.08
CA VAL A 968 -0.56 10.88 47.48
C VAL A 968 -1.36 12.16 47.70
N THR A 969 -2.12 12.22 48.80
CA THR A 969 -2.88 13.40 49.21
C THR A 969 -2.67 13.68 50.70
N PRO A 970 -2.45 14.94 51.10
CA PRO A 970 -2.23 16.13 50.27
C PRO A 970 -0.86 16.14 49.57
N LYS A 971 -0.73 16.93 48.49
CA LYS A 971 0.53 17.12 47.72
C LYS A 971 1.56 18.00 48.43
N THR A 972 1.13 18.85 49.37
CA THR A 972 2.00 19.71 50.17
C THR A 972 1.47 19.79 51.59
N VAL A 973 2.39 19.88 52.57
CA VAL A 973 2.07 20.01 53.99
C VAL A 973 3.01 21.03 54.62
N SER A 974 2.47 21.93 55.43
CA SER A 974 3.24 22.78 56.35
C SER A 974 3.02 22.30 57.79
N LEU A 975 4.11 21.96 58.49
CA LEU A 975 4.11 21.55 59.89
C LEU A 975 4.88 22.55 60.74
N VAL A 976 4.50 22.66 62.00
CA VAL A 976 5.38 23.28 63.02
C VAL A 976 6.30 22.18 63.56
N ASP A 977 7.52 22.53 63.93
CA ASP A 977 8.50 21.61 64.53
C ASP A 977 7.87 20.73 65.64
N LYS A 978 8.18 19.44 65.62
CA LYS A 978 7.62 18.36 66.46
C LYS A 978 6.14 18.01 66.22
N ALA A 979 5.45 18.65 65.28
CA ALA A 979 4.09 18.25 64.88
C ALA A 979 4.11 17.05 63.91
N SER A 980 2.97 16.39 63.76
CA SER A 980 2.79 15.31 62.79
C SER A 980 1.49 15.47 62.00
N THR A 981 1.41 14.79 60.85
CA THR A 981 0.20 14.66 60.04
C THR A 981 0.17 13.32 59.33
N THR A 982 -0.94 12.99 58.66
CA THR A 982 -1.10 11.75 57.90
C THR A 982 -1.32 12.05 56.41
N LEU A 983 -0.59 11.35 55.56
CA LEU A 983 -0.79 11.29 54.10
C LEU A 983 -1.60 10.05 53.74
N SER A 984 -2.48 10.18 52.75
CA SER A 984 -3.25 9.07 52.17
C SER A 984 -2.71 8.71 50.79
N ALA A 985 -2.58 7.42 50.50
CA ALA A 985 -2.21 6.91 49.19
C ALA A 985 -3.40 6.23 48.50
N THR A 986 -3.50 6.35 47.19
CA THR A 986 -4.50 5.65 46.38
C THR A 986 -3.82 4.92 45.23
N VAL A 987 -4.11 3.62 45.08
CA VAL A 987 -3.61 2.78 43.99
C VAL A 987 -4.77 2.48 43.04
N LEU A 988 -4.60 2.76 41.75
CA LEU A 988 -5.60 2.47 40.73
C LEU A 988 -5.12 1.38 39.77
N PRO A 989 -6.04 0.59 39.19
CA PRO A 989 -7.46 0.47 39.58
C PRO A 989 -7.63 -0.26 40.92
N SER A 990 -8.82 -0.18 41.54
CA SER A 990 -9.09 -0.77 42.87
C SER A 990 -8.95 -2.29 42.96
N GLY A 991 -8.98 -2.99 41.81
CA GLY A 991 -8.77 -4.44 41.71
C GLY A 991 -7.29 -4.86 41.61
N ALA A 992 -6.36 -3.92 41.43
CA ALA A 992 -4.92 -4.20 41.42
C ALA A 992 -4.38 -4.43 42.85
N GLU A 993 -3.15 -4.91 42.97
CA GLU A 993 -2.45 -5.02 44.26
C GLU A 993 -2.30 -3.64 44.93
N GLN A 994 -2.85 -3.49 46.14
CA GLN A 994 -3.00 -2.19 46.81
C GLN A 994 -1.81 -1.80 47.72
N GLY A 995 -0.74 -2.60 47.73
CA GLY A 995 0.42 -2.37 48.59
C GLY A 995 1.22 -1.13 48.19
N VAL A 996 1.63 -0.34 49.20
CA VAL A 996 2.47 0.86 49.03
C VAL A 996 3.58 0.93 50.09
N SER A 997 4.69 1.55 49.72
CA SER A 997 5.86 1.83 50.57
C SER A 997 6.11 3.34 50.64
N TRP A 998 6.63 3.81 51.78
CA TRP A 998 6.85 5.24 52.06
C TRP A 998 8.32 5.52 52.36
N SER A 999 8.84 6.67 51.91
CA SER A 999 10.20 7.12 52.21
C SER A 999 10.28 8.64 52.37
N SER A 1000 11.28 9.13 53.12
CA SER A 1000 11.59 10.54 53.24
C SER A 1000 12.96 10.83 52.63
N ALA A 1001 13.06 11.90 51.84
CA ALA A 1001 14.32 12.34 51.26
C ALA A 1001 15.30 12.89 52.30
N ASN A 1002 14.81 13.40 53.44
CA ASN A 1002 15.62 13.90 54.54
C ASN A 1002 14.91 13.69 55.88
N THR A 1003 15.33 12.66 56.60
CA THR A 1003 14.78 12.26 57.90
C THR A 1003 15.15 13.21 59.04
N ASN A 1004 16.13 14.10 58.84
CA ASN A 1004 16.44 15.16 59.81
C ASN A 1004 15.43 16.33 59.77
N ILE A 1005 14.57 16.39 58.74
CA ILE A 1005 13.50 17.39 58.61
C ILE A 1005 12.14 16.75 58.89
N ALA A 1006 11.85 15.59 58.27
CA ALA A 1006 10.64 14.83 58.57
C ALA A 1006 10.83 13.32 58.32
N THR A 1007 10.23 12.48 59.17
CA THR A 1007 10.19 11.03 59.00
C THR A 1007 8.80 10.58 58.54
N VAL A 1008 8.68 9.42 57.88
CA VAL A 1008 7.40 8.84 57.48
C VAL A 1008 7.33 7.36 57.83
N ALA A 1009 6.22 6.92 58.42
CA ALA A 1009 5.91 5.51 58.65
C ALA A 1009 4.42 5.27 58.44
N ASN A 1010 4.05 4.34 57.56
CA ASN A 1010 2.65 4.03 57.23
C ASN A 1010 1.80 5.27 56.89
N GLY A 1011 2.38 6.21 56.13
CA GLY A 1011 1.73 7.48 55.77
C GLY A 1011 1.74 8.56 56.86
N ILE A 1012 2.17 8.27 58.10
CA ILE A 1012 2.29 9.28 59.16
C ILE A 1012 3.62 10.00 59.03
N VAL A 1013 3.57 11.30 58.79
CA VAL A 1013 4.74 12.19 58.67
C VAL A 1013 4.94 12.94 59.98
N THR A 1014 6.14 12.85 60.56
CA THR A 1014 6.51 13.55 61.81
C THR A 1014 7.67 14.50 61.56
N ALA A 1015 7.49 15.78 61.91
CA ALA A 1015 8.52 16.81 61.80
C ALA A 1015 9.62 16.58 62.85
N THR A 1016 10.88 16.57 62.40
CA THR A 1016 12.08 16.34 63.22
C THR A 1016 13.05 17.51 63.22
N GLY A 1017 12.92 18.44 62.27
CA GLY A 1017 13.71 19.68 62.22
C GLY A 1017 13.17 20.68 61.20
N VAL A 1018 13.53 21.96 61.39
CA VAL A 1018 13.10 23.08 60.52
C VAL A 1018 13.73 22.93 59.12
N GLY A 1019 12.95 23.15 58.07
CA GLY A 1019 13.41 23.06 56.69
C GLY A 1019 12.33 22.53 55.73
N SER A 1020 12.73 22.09 54.55
CA SER A 1020 11.84 21.45 53.58
C SER A 1020 12.40 20.10 53.11
N THR A 1021 11.53 19.10 53.01
CA THR A 1021 11.87 17.75 52.53
C THR A 1021 10.71 17.17 51.71
N THR A 1022 10.94 16.07 51.01
CA THR A 1022 9.91 15.35 50.26
C THR A 1022 9.65 13.97 50.84
N ILE A 1023 8.37 13.58 50.86
CA ILE A 1023 7.90 12.24 51.21
C ILE A 1023 7.41 11.57 49.93
N THR A 1024 7.94 10.39 49.61
CA THR A 1024 7.59 9.62 48.42
C THR A 1024 6.79 8.38 48.82
N VAL A 1025 5.67 8.14 48.14
CA VAL A 1025 4.93 6.87 48.19
C VAL A 1025 5.10 6.11 46.87
N THR A 1026 5.30 4.79 46.94
CA THR A 1026 5.56 3.93 45.77
C THR A 1026 4.78 2.62 45.89
N SER A 1027 4.19 2.13 44.80
CA SER A 1027 3.53 0.81 44.78
C SER A 1027 4.55 -0.31 45.08
N THR A 1028 4.13 -1.31 45.86
CA THR A 1028 4.98 -2.48 46.15
C THR A 1028 5.00 -3.50 45.02
N SER A 1029 4.00 -3.49 44.13
CA SER A 1029 3.91 -4.40 42.97
C SER A 1029 4.51 -3.82 41.69
N ASP A 1030 4.58 -2.49 41.57
CA ASP A 1030 5.24 -1.78 40.47
C ASP A 1030 5.97 -0.53 40.99
N ASN A 1031 7.29 -0.67 41.19
CA ASN A 1031 8.13 0.39 41.76
C ASN A 1031 8.31 1.62 40.83
N THR A 1032 7.83 1.55 39.59
CA THR A 1032 7.82 2.69 38.66
C THR A 1032 6.66 3.65 38.93
N LYS A 1033 5.67 3.23 39.74
CA LYS A 1033 4.49 4.03 40.10
C LYS A 1033 4.69 4.65 41.47
N SER A 1034 4.97 5.95 41.50
CA SER A 1034 5.18 6.72 42.73
C SER A 1034 4.60 8.12 42.63
N ASP A 1035 4.43 8.74 43.79
CA ASP A 1035 3.99 10.13 43.92
C ASP A 1035 4.66 10.79 45.13
N ILE A 1036 4.75 12.12 45.12
CA ILE A 1036 5.50 12.91 46.11
C ILE A 1036 4.63 13.94 46.82
N CYS A 1037 4.91 14.13 48.11
CA CYS A 1037 4.40 15.21 48.94
C CYS A 1037 5.58 16.08 49.43
N VAL A 1038 5.47 17.41 49.28
CA VAL A 1038 6.47 18.34 49.83
C VAL A 1038 6.07 18.75 51.24
N VAL A 1039 6.97 18.55 52.20
CA VAL A 1039 6.78 18.88 53.61
C VAL A 1039 7.68 20.06 53.98
N THR A 1040 7.09 21.13 54.52
CA THR A 1040 7.81 22.29 55.03
C THR A 1040 7.59 22.41 56.53
N VAL A 1041 8.67 22.45 57.31
CA VAL A 1041 8.63 22.54 58.77
C VAL A 1041 9.09 23.95 59.19
N THR A 1042 8.24 24.66 59.93
CA THR A 1042 8.54 25.97 60.53
C THR A 1042 8.90 25.86 62.02
N PRO A 1043 9.71 26.77 62.58
CA PRO A 1043 10.06 26.74 64.00
C PRO A 1043 8.84 26.99 64.89
N LYS A 1044 8.79 26.31 66.04
CA LYS A 1044 7.84 26.59 67.11
C LYS A 1044 8.37 27.73 67.97
N LEU A 1045 7.70 28.88 67.95
CA LEU A 1045 8.14 30.06 68.68
C LEU A 1045 7.69 30.04 70.16
N VAL A 1046 8.42 30.77 71.00
CA VAL A 1046 8.12 31.14 72.39
C VAL A 1046 6.92 32.07 72.40
N GLU A 1047 5.94 31.75 73.22
CA GLU A 1047 4.71 32.51 73.36
C GLU A 1047 4.75 33.44 74.58
N SER A 1048 5.44 33.03 75.65
CA SER A 1048 5.64 33.86 76.85
C SER A 1048 6.91 33.51 77.62
N ILE A 1049 7.45 34.51 78.33
CA ILE A 1049 8.47 34.36 79.38
C ILE A 1049 7.87 34.88 80.67
N THR A 1050 7.84 34.06 81.72
CA THR A 1050 7.41 34.47 83.07
C THR A 1050 8.60 34.44 84.03
N LEU A 1051 8.70 35.46 84.89
CA LEU A 1051 9.71 35.50 85.94
C LEU A 1051 9.09 35.06 87.27
N ASN A 1052 9.88 34.45 88.16
CA ASN A 1052 9.45 34.10 89.52
C ASN A 1052 9.07 35.31 90.39
N HIS A 1053 9.52 36.51 90.03
CA HIS A 1053 9.13 37.77 90.65
C HIS A 1053 8.89 38.83 89.58
N THR A 1054 7.85 39.65 89.76
CA THR A 1054 7.58 40.85 88.96
C THR A 1054 8.10 42.12 89.64
N THR A 1055 8.31 42.07 90.96
CA THR A 1055 8.97 43.12 91.74
C THR A 1055 9.89 42.52 92.81
N ARG A 1056 10.98 43.23 93.16
CA ARG A 1056 11.87 42.89 94.27
C ARG A 1056 12.38 44.15 94.96
N SER A 1057 12.40 44.14 96.29
CA SER A 1057 13.08 45.16 97.08
C SER A 1057 14.36 44.57 97.65
N LEU A 1058 15.48 45.27 97.47
CA LEU A 1058 16.81 44.87 97.96
C LEU A 1058 17.45 46.02 98.73
N ILE A 1059 18.29 45.71 99.71
CA ILE A 1059 19.16 46.70 100.34
C ILE A 1059 20.48 46.75 99.57
N ILE A 1060 21.15 47.89 99.53
CA ILE A 1060 22.48 48.03 98.90
C ILE A 1060 23.42 46.89 99.36
N ASN A 1061 24.11 46.26 98.39
CA ASN A 1061 24.96 45.06 98.51
C ASN A 1061 24.22 43.72 98.71
N GLU A 1062 22.90 43.69 98.73
CA GLU A 1062 22.15 42.44 98.67
C GLU A 1062 22.07 41.90 97.24
N THR A 1063 21.90 40.59 97.13
CA THR A 1063 21.68 39.89 95.87
C THR A 1063 20.38 39.11 95.91
N ALA A 1064 19.75 38.92 94.75
CA ALA A 1064 18.60 38.05 94.58
C ALA A 1064 18.61 37.37 93.22
N THR A 1065 18.15 36.12 93.14
CA THR A 1065 18.08 35.37 91.88
C THR A 1065 16.68 35.45 91.27
N LEU A 1066 16.62 35.83 90.00
CA LEU A 1066 15.44 35.72 89.15
C LEU A 1066 15.55 34.47 88.28
N THR A 1067 14.46 33.73 88.14
CA THR A 1067 14.35 32.58 87.23
C THR A 1067 13.29 32.86 86.18
N ALA A 1068 13.61 32.61 84.91
CA ALA A 1068 12.67 32.78 83.80
C ALA A 1068 12.18 31.41 83.30
N THR A 1069 10.86 31.28 83.13
CA THR A 1069 10.19 30.10 82.57
C THR A 1069 9.64 30.43 81.20
N VAL A 1070 10.00 29.63 80.19
CA VAL A 1070 9.59 29.80 78.80
C VAL A 1070 8.41 28.88 78.49
N SER A 1071 7.35 29.44 77.87
CA SER A 1071 6.20 28.69 77.39
C SER A 1071 5.98 28.91 75.89
N PRO A 1072 5.68 27.87 75.10
CA PRO A 1072 5.67 26.46 75.50
C PRO A 1072 7.10 25.92 75.70
N ALA A 1073 7.29 25.01 76.65
CA ALA A 1073 8.61 24.44 76.98
C ALA A 1073 9.27 23.70 75.79
N ASN A 1074 8.48 23.31 74.78
CA ASN A 1074 8.96 22.64 73.58
C ASN A 1074 9.14 23.55 72.36
N ALA A 1075 9.21 24.88 72.54
CA ALA A 1075 9.66 25.81 71.51
C ALA A 1075 10.97 25.32 70.87
N THR A 1076 11.20 25.65 69.60
CA THR A 1076 12.37 25.21 68.83
C THR A 1076 13.66 25.82 69.39
N ASP A 1077 13.61 27.07 69.86
CA ASP A 1077 14.67 27.70 70.67
C ASP A 1077 14.06 28.27 71.97
N PRO A 1078 14.16 27.56 73.11
CA PRO A 1078 13.63 28.02 74.38
C PRO A 1078 14.61 28.91 75.17
N THR A 1079 15.70 29.40 74.56
CA THR A 1079 16.73 30.18 75.27
C THR A 1079 16.37 31.67 75.38
N TYR A 1080 16.95 32.34 76.38
CA TYR A 1080 16.72 33.76 76.65
C TYR A 1080 17.97 34.46 77.21
N VAL A 1081 17.98 35.79 77.18
CA VAL A 1081 19.09 36.63 77.68
C VAL A 1081 18.60 37.68 78.69
N TRP A 1082 19.43 37.98 79.70
CA TRP A 1082 19.14 38.95 80.76
C TRP A 1082 19.72 40.34 80.47
N LYS A 1083 19.03 41.40 80.90
CA LYS A 1083 19.49 42.79 80.83
C LYS A 1083 18.93 43.64 81.97
N SER A 1084 19.74 44.56 82.52
CA SER A 1084 19.27 45.61 83.42
C SER A 1084 19.00 46.90 82.66
N SER A 1085 17.95 47.64 83.03
CA SER A 1085 17.70 48.98 82.50
C SER A 1085 18.61 50.05 83.12
N ASN A 1086 19.21 49.78 84.29
CA ASN A 1086 20.11 50.70 84.98
C ASN A 1086 21.13 49.92 85.81
N GLU A 1087 22.26 49.60 85.17
CA GLU A 1087 23.35 48.84 85.81
C GLU A 1087 24.04 49.58 86.95
N ALA A 1088 23.90 50.91 87.05
CA ALA A 1088 24.42 51.66 88.20
C ALA A 1088 23.58 51.43 89.48
N VAL A 1089 22.32 51.03 89.34
CA VAL A 1089 21.39 50.75 90.45
C VAL A 1089 21.36 49.25 90.77
N ALA A 1090 21.18 48.40 89.76
CA ALA A 1090 21.26 46.96 89.91
C ALA A 1090 21.79 46.28 88.64
N THR A 1091 22.71 45.33 88.79
CA THR A 1091 23.24 44.50 87.69
C THR A 1091 22.59 43.13 87.68
N VAL A 1092 22.56 42.45 86.54
CA VAL A 1092 22.10 41.04 86.41
C VAL A 1092 23.10 40.25 85.60
N ASN A 1093 23.44 39.01 86.00
CA ASN A 1093 24.32 38.13 85.23
C ASN A 1093 23.52 37.11 84.38
N SER A 1094 24.23 36.30 83.58
CA SER A 1094 23.61 35.28 82.71
C SER A 1094 22.81 34.20 83.46
N SER A 1095 23.10 33.99 84.75
CA SER A 1095 22.35 33.08 85.63
C SER A 1095 21.14 33.73 86.30
N GLY A 1096 20.81 34.99 85.98
CA GLY A 1096 19.67 35.71 86.56
C GLY A 1096 19.93 36.24 87.99
N VAL A 1097 21.18 36.26 88.46
CA VAL A 1097 21.52 36.82 89.78
C VAL A 1097 21.62 38.34 89.66
N VAL A 1098 20.78 39.04 90.42
CA VAL A 1098 20.71 40.49 90.51
C VAL A 1098 21.51 40.98 91.72
N THR A 1099 22.35 41.99 91.55
CA THR A 1099 23.13 42.62 92.63
C THR A 1099 22.74 44.09 92.77
N ALA A 1100 22.31 44.49 93.98
CA ALA A 1100 21.94 45.86 94.30
C ALA A 1100 23.18 46.73 94.60
N LEU A 1101 23.36 47.82 93.87
CA LEU A 1101 24.57 48.64 93.93
C LEU A 1101 24.34 50.03 94.54
N ALA A 1102 23.24 50.70 94.18
CA ALA A 1102 22.92 52.04 94.64
C ALA A 1102 21.41 52.22 94.80
N GLU A 1103 20.99 53.18 95.63
CA GLU A 1103 19.58 53.52 95.81
C GLU A 1103 18.92 53.92 94.48
N GLY A 1104 17.72 53.41 94.23
CA GLY A 1104 16.95 53.69 93.01
C GLY A 1104 16.15 52.50 92.50
N THR A 1105 15.68 52.57 91.26
CA THR A 1105 14.94 51.48 90.60
C THR A 1105 15.59 51.05 89.28
N ALA A 1106 15.56 49.75 89.00
CA ALA A 1106 16.03 49.15 87.75
C ALA A 1106 15.11 48.01 87.30
N ASN A 1107 14.79 47.94 86.01
CA ASN A 1107 14.06 46.83 85.42
C ASN A 1107 15.04 45.75 84.96
N ILE A 1108 14.88 44.53 85.46
CA ILE A 1108 15.63 43.36 85.03
C ILE A 1108 14.76 42.54 84.07
N THR A 1109 15.22 42.39 82.82
CA THR A 1109 14.46 41.83 81.71
C THR A 1109 15.11 40.54 81.19
N ALA A 1110 14.33 39.46 81.06
CA ALA A 1110 14.69 38.28 80.26
C ALA A 1110 14.01 38.36 78.89
N THR A 1111 14.76 38.17 77.79
CA THR A 1111 14.25 38.27 76.41
C THR A 1111 14.48 36.96 75.65
N ALA A 1112 13.46 36.44 74.96
CA ALA A 1112 13.56 35.23 74.13
C ALA A 1112 14.48 35.44 72.92
N ASN A 1113 15.27 34.42 72.57
CA ASN A 1113 16.24 34.49 71.45
C ASN A 1113 15.67 34.06 70.09
N ASP A 1114 14.45 33.51 70.06
CA ASP A 1114 13.86 32.83 68.90
C ASP A 1114 13.09 33.76 67.94
N ALA A 1115 13.38 35.07 67.99
CA ALA A 1115 12.68 36.13 67.26
C ALA A 1115 11.18 36.33 67.60
N SER A 1116 10.63 35.63 68.60
CA SER A 1116 9.25 35.85 69.07
C SER A 1116 9.02 37.24 69.71
N GLY A 1117 10.11 37.90 70.14
CA GLY A 1117 10.07 39.19 70.82
C GLY A 1117 9.51 39.15 72.24
N LYS A 1118 9.34 37.96 72.84
CA LYS A 1118 8.75 37.81 74.18
C LYS A 1118 9.74 38.15 75.29
N VAL A 1119 9.25 38.85 76.31
CA VAL A 1119 10.05 39.29 77.47
C VAL A 1119 9.34 39.01 78.79
N GLY A 1120 10.11 38.77 79.84
CA GLY A 1120 9.67 38.82 81.24
C GLY A 1120 10.43 39.93 81.98
N ILE A 1121 9.77 40.72 82.82
CA ILE A 1121 10.36 41.90 83.49
C ILE A 1121 10.12 41.83 85.00
N CYS A 1122 11.17 42.11 85.78
CA CYS A 1122 11.09 42.33 87.23
C CYS A 1122 11.58 43.74 87.57
N VAL A 1123 10.78 44.52 88.29
CA VAL A 1123 11.19 45.84 88.79
C VAL A 1123 11.92 45.67 90.12
N VAL A 1124 13.19 46.08 90.17
CA VAL A 1124 14.04 46.01 91.37
C VAL A 1124 14.16 47.39 91.99
N THR A 1125 13.76 47.53 93.25
CA THR A 1125 13.91 48.75 94.06
C THR A 1125 14.99 48.54 95.09
N VAL A 1126 16.01 49.40 95.09
CA VAL A 1126 17.14 49.34 96.02
C VAL A 1126 17.00 50.44 97.06
N SER A 1127 17.10 50.09 98.34
CA SER A 1127 17.01 51.02 99.49
C SER A 1127 18.30 51.04 100.31
N PRO A 1128 18.60 52.14 101.03
CA PRO A 1128 19.76 52.22 101.92
C PRO A 1128 19.61 51.34 103.17
N ARG A 1129 20.74 50.97 103.77
CA ARG A 1129 20.80 50.26 105.06
C ARG A 1129 20.79 51.27 106.20
N LEU A 1130 19.74 51.29 106.99
CA LEU A 1130 19.59 52.26 108.08
C LEU A 1130 20.26 51.79 109.39
N VAL A 1131 20.69 52.74 110.21
CA VAL A 1131 21.13 52.56 111.61
C VAL A 1131 19.94 52.05 112.43
N THR A 1132 20.16 51.05 113.27
CA THR A 1132 19.11 50.46 114.12
C THR A 1132 19.25 50.83 115.59
N SER A 1133 20.46 51.14 116.06
CA SER A 1133 20.72 51.65 117.41
C SER A 1133 22.03 52.42 117.51
N ILE A 1134 22.09 53.39 118.44
CA ILE A 1134 23.33 54.02 118.92
C ILE A 1134 23.47 53.72 120.41
N SER A 1135 24.70 53.49 120.88
CA SER A 1135 25.02 53.34 122.32
C SER A 1135 26.12 54.31 122.73
N VAL A 1136 25.88 55.11 123.77
CA VAL A 1136 26.84 56.09 124.33
C VAL A 1136 27.49 55.57 125.62
N LEU A 1137 28.81 55.70 125.76
CA LEU A 1137 29.58 55.28 126.94
C LEU A 1137 30.60 56.34 127.41
N PRO A 1138 30.77 56.59 128.72
CA PRO A 1138 29.97 56.06 129.84
C PRO A 1138 28.52 56.57 129.83
N ALA A 1139 27.58 55.75 130.32
CA ALA A 1139 26.15 56.07 130.32
C ALA A 1139 25.76 57.16 131.34
N THR A 1140 26.57 57.34 132.39
CA THR A 1140 26.44 58.43 133.36
C THR A 1140 27.80 59.03 133.65
N LEU A 1141 27.80 60.33 133.94
CA LEU A 1141 29.00 61.11 134.15
C LEU A 1141 28.70 62.16 135.23
N SER A 1142 29.58 62.23 136.24
CA SER A 1142 29.55 63.25 137.29
C SER A 1142 30.79 64.12 137.15
N LEU A 1143 30.59 65.43 136.99
CA LEU A 1143 31.65 66.41 136.82
C LEU A 1143 31.49 67.53 137.85
N VAL A 1144 32.61 68.10 138.30
CA VAL A 1144 32.60 69.34 139.08
C VAL A 1144 32.38 70.53 138.14
N ILE A 1145 31.77 71.62 138.62
CA ILE A 1145 31.56 72.84 137.81
C ILE A 1145 32.90 73.33 137.24
N ASN A 1146 32.90 73.66 135.94
CA ASN A 1146 34.06 74.00 135.10
C ASN A 1146 34.99 72.83 134.72
N GLU A 1147 34.66 71.59 135.10
CA GLU A 1147 35.38 70.40 134.63
C GLU A 1147 34.87 69.94 133.26
N SER A 1148 35.74 69.34 132.46
CA SER A 1148 35.38 68.68 131.21
C SER A 1148 35.73 67.20 131.28
N SER A 1149 34.89 66.35 130.69
CA SER A 1149 35.14 64.91 130.63
C SER A 1149 36.14 64.54 129.53
N ASN A 1150 36.62 63.30 129.57
CA ASN A 1150 37.07 62.65 128.34
C ASN A 1150 35.88 62.52 127.36
N PRO A 1151 36.12 62.45 126.04
CA PRO A 1151 35.03 62.29 125.07
C PRO A 1151 34.22 61.03 125.33
N LEU A 1152 32.89 61.15 125.27
CA LEU A 1152 31.99 60.00 125.24
C LEU A 1152 32.20 59.21 123.93
N THR A 1153 32.07 57.89 124.00
CA THR A 1153 32.10 57.02 122.80
C THR A 1153 30.67 56.71 122.37
N ALA A 1154 30.28 57.09 121.14
CA ALA A 1154 29.05 56.62 120.51
C ALA A 1154 29.37 55.53 119.49
N THR A 1155 28.84 54.33 119.75
CA THR A 1155 28.96 53.15 118.87
C THR A 1155 27.64 52.95 118.12
N VAL A 1156 27.73 52.67 116.82
CA VAL A 1156 26.59 52.58 115.90
C VAL A 1156 26.39 51.13 115.44
N SER A 1157 25.13 50.70 115.35
CA SER A 1157 24.76 49.37 114.86
C SER A 1157 23.63 49.44 113.83
N PRO A 1158 23.69 48.68 112.72
CA PRO A 1158 24.84 47.89 112.30
C PRO A 1158 25.98 48.80 111.79
N ALA A 1159 27.24 48.39 111.96
CA ALA A 1159 28.40 49.17 111.54
C ALA A 1159 28.46 49.43 110.02
N ASN A 1160 27.72 48.66 109.23
CA ASN A 1160 27.62 48.79 107.77
C ASN A 1160 26.34 49.52 107.30
N ALA A 1161 25.69 50.29 108.18
CA ALA A 1161 24.68 51.25 107.75
C ALA A 1161 25.23 52.13 106.62
N THR A 1162 24.39 52.49 105.65
CA THR A 1162 24.78 53.30 104.49
C THR A 1162 25.30 54.68 104.91
N ASP A 1163 24.78 55.23 106.01
CA ASP A 1163 25.36 56.37 106.72
C ASP A 1163 25.47 56.04 108.22
N PRO A 1164 26.67 55.69 108.72
CA PRO A 1164 26.88 55.37 110.14
C PRO A 1164 27.21 56.62 110.98
N THR A 1165 27.05 57.83 110.46
CA THR A 1165 27.43 59.07 111.16
C THR A 1165 26.34 59.59 112.11
N TYR A 1166 26.72 60.48 113.02
CA TYR A 1166 25.85 61.02 114.07
C TYR A 1166 26.25 62.44 114.50
N VAL A 1167 25.40 63.09 115.29
CA VAL A 1167 25.66 64.37 115.97
C VAL A 1167 25.36 64.30 117.47
N TRP A 1168 26.10 65.08 118.27
CA TRP A 1168 25.95 65.17 119.73
C TRP A 1168 25.05 66.34 120.16
N GLN A 1169 24.26 66.15 121.22
CA GLN A 1169 23.42 67.20 121.82
C GLN A 1169 23.37 67.09 123.34
N SER A 1170 23.25 68.23 124.03
CA SER A 1170 22.92 68.29 125.45
C SER A 1170 21.47 68.76 125.64
N SER A 1171 20.73 68.10 126.53
CA SER A 1171 19.35 68.50 126.87
C SER A 1171 19.27 69.81 127.65
N ASN A 1172 20.37 70.23 128.28
CA ASN A 1172 20.44 71.49 129.03
C ASN A 1172 21.86 72.07 128.96
N THR A 1173 22.09 72.92 127.96
CA THR A 1173 23.39 73.54 127.71
C THR A 1173 23.80 74.55 128.77
N ALA A 1174 22.89 75.04 129.61
CA ALA A 1174 23.24 75.88 130.76
C ALA A 1174 23.85 75.07 131.92
N VAL A 1175 23.58 73.76 131.98
CA VAL A 1175 24.11 72.84 133.00
C VAL A 1175 25.36 72.13 132.47
N ALA A 1176 25.29 71.56 131.27
CA ALA A 1176 26.45 70.94 130.62
C ALA A 1176 26.38 71.09 129.09
N THR A 1177 27.50 71.40 128.44
CA THR A 1177 27.62 71.42 126.97
C THR A 1177 28.35 70.18 126.48
N VAL A 1178 28.07 69.74 125.24
CA VAL A 1178 28.83 68.68 124.54
C VAL A 1178 29.30 69.21 123.20
N ASN A 1179 30.55 68.93 122.82
CA ASN A 1179 31.07 69.31 121.50
C ASN A 1179 30.96 68.16 120.47
N SER A 1180 31.34 68.42 119.20
CA SER A 1180 31.27 67.43 118.12
C SER A 1180 32.16 66.19 118.34
N SER A 1181 33.16 66.28 119.22
CA SER A 1181 33.99 65.14 119.60
C SER A 1181 33.41 64.31 120.74
N GLY A 1182 32.29 64.72 121.35
CA GLY A 1182 31.66 64.03 122.49
C GLY A 1182 32.21 64.44 123.86
N VAL A 1183 33.01 65.50 123.96
CA VAL A 1183 33.51 66.02 125.24
C VAL A 1183 32.42 66.83 125.93
N VAL A 1184 32.12 66.51 127.19
CA VAL A 1184 31.09 67.18 127.99
C VAL A 1184 31.73 68.11 129.01
N THR A 1185 31.31 69.38 129.05
CA THR A 1185 31.80 70.38 130.03
C THR A 1185 30.67 70.78 130.98
N ALA A 1186 30.89 70.67 132.29
CA ALA A 1186 29.92 71.11 133.29
C ALA A 1186 30.03 72.62 133.54
N LEU A 1187 28.91 73.34 133.46
CA LEU A 1187 28.86 74.80 133.59
C LEU A 1187 28.13 75.27 134.86
N ALA A 1188 27.18 74.49 135.37
CA ALA A 1188 26.43 74.81 136.58
C ALA A 1188 25.98 73.53 137.31
N GLN A 1189 25.61 73.65 138.58
CA GLN A 1189 25.05 72.52 139.35
C GLN A 1189 23.70 72.10 138.75
N GLY A 1190 23.56 70.83 138.38
CA GLY A 1190 22.32 70.26 137.83
C GLY A 1190 22.57 68.93 137.11
N THR A 1191 21.55 68.46 136.38
CA THR A 1191 21.64 67.28 135.50
C THR A 1191 21.30 67.66 134.05
N ALA A 1192 22.00 67.05 133.08
CA ALA A 1192 21.73 67.17 131.65
C ALA A 1192 21.94 65.80 130.97
N ASN A 1193 21.09 65.47 130.01
CA ASN A 1193 21.24 64.27 129.18
C ASN A 1193 22.09 64.61 127.95
N ILE A 1194 23.10 63.82 127.68
CA ILE A 1194 23.92 63.93 126.47
C ILE A 1194 23.51 62.81 125.51
N THR A 1195 23.07 63.17 124.31
CA THR A 1195 22.53 62.23 123.31
C THR A 1195 23.36 62.26 122.03
N ALA A 1196 23.59 61.08 121.44
CA ALA A 1196 24.10 60.96 120.07
C ALA A 1196 22.97 60.51 119.14
N THR A 1197 22.70 61.27 118.07
CA THR A 1197 21.60 61.02 117.12
C THR A 1197 22.16 60.65 115.76
N ALA A 1198 21.68 59.55 115.17
CA ALA A 1198 22.06 59.10 113.82
C ALA A 1198 21.68 60.15 112.77
N ASN A 1199 22.55 60.38 111.80
CA ASN A 1199 22.31 61.34 110.71
C ASN A 1199 21.47 60.76 109.57
N ASP A 1200 21.29 59.44 109.54
CA ASP A 1200 20.46 58.78 108.55
C ASP A 1200 18.96 58.91 108.87
N ALA A 1201 18.10 58.42 107.97
CA ALA A 1201 16.65 58.49 108.13
C ALA A 1201 16.10 57.58 109.25
N SER A 1202 16.94 56.91 110.03
CA SER A 1202 16.51 56.00 111.09
C SER A 1202 15.94 56.71 112.32
N GLY A 1203 16.38 57.96 112.56
CA GLY A 1203 16.03 58.74 113.75
C GLY A 1203 16.51 58.12 115.08
N LYS A 1204 17.49 57.21 115.06
CA LYS A 1204 17.98 56.54 116.27
C LYS A 1204 18.83 57.47 117.13
N VAL A 1205 18.58 57.44 118.43
CA VAL A 1205 19.32 58.19 119.45
C VAL A 1205 19.90 57.23 120.48
N GLY A 1206 21.05 57.57 121.07
CA GLY A 1206 21.75 56.76 122.08
C GLY A 1206 22.34 57.57 123.20
#